data_AF-F7T9C5-F1
#
_entry.id   AF-F7T9C5-F1
#
_cell.length_a   1.000
_cell.length_b   1.000
_cell.length_c   1.000
_cell.angle_alpha   90.00
_cell.angle_beta   90.00
_cell.angle_gamma   90.00
#
_symmetry.space_group_name_H-M   'P 1'
#
loop_
_entity.id
_entity.type
_entity.pdbx_description
1 polymer ?
#
loop_
_entity_poly.entity_id
_entity_poly.type
_entity_poly.pdbx_seq_one_letter_code
_entity_poly.pdbx_strand_id
1 'polypeptide(L)'
;MIIYQASKTEFLQHALREDIEDIMLRHVRHAGANGGGASEVRSWRNSLFEMAKVLQDDEIPDDAGVAIEYQLPNSSQRIDFMVTGEDEQGQPKVVIIELKQWSSSRHGGKDGVIWARRGGQTREVEGPHPSYQAWSYAARLEDLNTAVHEGGMQLLPCAYLHNHPSDGEIDHPDYKPYIERAPLFLKSDKDKLSRFISTHVRRGDRLKSLYAIENGRIKPSKSLMDYVANIMQGKHEFILIDDQKVVYETILQVEAKAKEKKQVIIVQGGPGTGKSVLAINLLAEFISRQRNARYVSKNRAPREVLQAKLTGTFTKTRIGNLFSGSGAFMNSDADIYDVLVVDESHRLNEKSGLYRNEGEHQVMEIMRSARCAVFFTDDDQRVTIYDVGHSDELRHHAKTQGAEITELALTSQFRCNGSEGYLAWLDNTLEIRPTANVTIDQSEYDFRVFDDPCEMHALIEQKNRANNRSRVVAGYCWPWPSKKNPDAWDIQIPEFDYHRRWNLTEDGGLWIMKPRSVEQVGCIHTCQGLELDYVGVIIGDDLVYRNGRVVIDANKRASSDQSVRGLKKMMRENPHEAQGLADLVVKNTYRTLMTRGMKGCFVYCTDKPLAEYLRSRVRAVIESARRDEPEQVIGNVIPLRRVTDDERASGVPAIPLVDLRMAAGKFSDVQAFESSATQWLELPDWVAPQPGLFVAQVIGESMNRRIPNGSWCLFRANPGGTRQGKVVIAEHRGIEDPETGGRYTIKVYSSEKVVSQDGTWRHERITLRPDSSHPGYEPIVIERNAEFDGFEIIAEMLTVLDRD
;
A
#
# COMPACT_ATOMS: atom_id res chain seq x y z
N MET A 1 1.57 -0.75 7.91
CA MET A 1 1.36 0.26 8.97
C MET A 1 0.82 -0.45 10.18
N ILE A 2 1.41 -0.25 11.36
CA ILE A 2 0.88 -0.78 12.62
C ILE A 2 -0.05 0.28 13.23
N ILE A 3 -1.26 -0.12 13.67
CA ILE A 3 -2.17 0.82 14.35
C ILE A 3 -1.74 1.01 15.80
N TYR A 4 -1.47 -0.09 16.52
CA TYR A 4 -1.02 -0.05 17.91
C TYR A 4 0.21 -0.91 18.09
N GLN A 5 1.22 -0.39 18.78
CA GLN A 5 2.40 -1.12 19.20
C GLN A 5 2.81 -0.77 20.62
N ALA A 6 3.21 -1.76 21.40
CA ALA A 6 3.68 -1.59 22.78
C ALA A 6 4.48 -2.82 23.24
N SER A 7 5.16 -2.72 24.38
CA SER A 7 5.67 -3.91 25.08
C SER A 7 4.53 -4.76 25.65
N LYS A 8 4.80 -6.03 25.99
CA LYS A 8 3.83 -6.91 26.69
C LYS A 8 3.33 -6.23 27.97
N THR A 9 4.23 -5.68 28.79
CA THR A 9 3.85 -5.02 30.05
C THR A 9 2.90 -3.85 29.84
N GLU A 10 3.19 -2.97 28.87
CA GLU A 10 2.32 -1.84 28.54
C GLU A 10 0.98 -2.30 27.97
N PHE A 11 0.98 -3.29 27.08
CA PHE A 11 -0.27 -3.87 26.57
C PHE A 11 -1.14 -4.45 27.69
N LEU A 12 -0.56 -5.19 28.64
CA LEU A 12 -1.28 -5.71 29.79
C LEU A 12 -1.85 -4.60 30.67
N GLN A 13 -1.11 -3.51 30.86
CA GLN A 13 -1.62 -2.33 31.55
C GLN A 13 -2.82 -1.74 30.81
N HIS A 14 -2.67 -1.46 29.51
CA HIS A 14 -3.73 -0.89 28.68
C HIS A 14 -4.98 -1.77 28.64
N ALA A 15 -4.83 -3.10 28.54
CA ALA A 15 -5.95 -4.03 28.37
C ALA A 15 -6.64 -4.42 29.69
N LEU A 16 -5.93 -4.41 30.83
CA LEU A 16 -6.47 -4.88 32.11
C LEU A 16 -6.79 -3.75 33.10
N ARG A 17 -6.16 -2.58 32.94
CA ARG A 17 -6.27 -1.45 33.89
C ARG A 17 -6.79 -0.17 33.25
N GLU A 18 -6.78 -0.09 31.92
CA GLU A 18 -7.28 1.05 31.15
C GLU A 18 -8.28 0.56 30.10
N ASP A 19 -8.82 1.49 29.30
CA ASP A 19 -9.77 1.18 28.22
C ASP A 19 -9.01 1.05 26.88
N ILE A 20 -8.48 -0.15 26.61
CA ILE A 20 -7.69 -0.41 25.40
C ILE A 20 -8.46 -0.11 24.11
N GLU A 21 -9.78 -0.29 24.09
CA GLU A 21 -10.61 0.04 22.93
C GLU A 21 -10.59 1.55 22.60
N ASP A 22 -10.48 2.41 23.62
CA ASP A 22 -10.40 3.87 23.44
C ASP A 22 -8.98 4.29 23.02
N ILE A 23 -7.96 3.57 23.50
CA ILE A 23 -6.58 3.73 23.02
C ILE A 23 -6.50 3.34 21.54
N MET A 24 -7.04 2.18 21.15
CA MET A 24 -7.12 1.74 19.75
C MET A 24 -7.86 2.75 18.88
N LEU A 25 -9.01 3.26 19.36
CA LEU A 25 -9.80 4.25 18.62
C LEU A 25 -9.01 5.55 18.37
N ARG A 26 -8.22 6.01 19.36
CA ARG A 26 -7.32 7.16 19.17
C ARG A 26 -6.24 6.87 18.15
N HIS A 27 -5.63 5.69 18.18
CA HIS A 27 -4.60 5.29 17.22
C HIS A 27 -5.14 5.20 15.79
N VAL A 28 -6.34 4.60 15.60
CA VAL A 28 -7.00 4.55 14.28
C VAL A 28 -7.25 5.96 13.72
N ARG A 29 -7.71 6.88 14.57
CA ARG A 29 -7.93 8.28 14.19
C ARG A 29 -6.62 8.99 13.83
N HIS A 30 -5.57 8.81 14.65
CA HIS A 30 -4.24 9.38 14.39
C HIS A 30 -3.61 8.86 13.11
N ALA A 31 -3.77 7.57 12.83
CA ALA A 31 -3.28 6.93 11.62
C ALA A 31 -4.06 7.34 10.35
N GLY A 32 -5.14 8.13 10.47
CA GLY A 32 -6.02 8.46 9.34
C GLY A 32 -6.72 7.24 8.74
N ALA A 33 -6.74 6.12 9.47
CA ALA A 33 -7.29 4.86 8.98
C ALA A 33 -8.82 4.88 9.10
N ASN A 34 -9.50 4.37 8.08
CA ASN A 34 -10.94 4.07 8.19
C ASN A 34 -11.15 2.97 9.24
N GLY A 35 -12.10 3.17 10.16
CA GLY A 35 -12.42 2.24 11.24
C GLY A 35 -12.97 2.95 12.49
N GLY A 36 -13.07 2.22 13.59
CA GLY A 36 -13.58 2.72 14.88
C GLY A 36 -15.10 2.69 15.00
N GLY A 37 -15.79 1.88 14.20
CA GLY A 37 -17.24 1.70 14.33
C GLY A 37 -17.62 1.04 15.65
N ALA A 38 -18.85 1.24 16.13
CA ALA A 38 -19.28 0.67 17.42
C ALA A 38 -19.17 -0.86 17.51
N SER A 39 -19.29 -1.58 16.39
CA SER A 39 -19.05 -3.04 16.34
C SER A 39 -17.58 -3.40 16.46
N GLU A 40 -16.69 -2.59 15.89
CA GLU A 40 -15.24 -2.78 15.88
C GLU A 40 -14.65 -2.48 17.27
N VAL A 41 -15.07 -1.39 17.90
CA VAL A 41 -14.72 -1.05 19.29
C VAL A 41 -15.12 -2.17 20.25
N ARG A 42 -16.35 -2.72 20.10
CA ARG A 42 -16.78 -3.89 20.87
C ARG A 42 -15.94 -5.14 20.59
N SER A 43 -15.50 -5.30 19.34
CA SER A 43 -14.64 -6.41 18.92
C SER A 43 -13.28 -6.35 19.64
N TRP A 44 -12.64 -5.17 19.63
CA TRP A 44 -11.37 -4.95 20.32
C TRP A 44 -11.49 -5.21 21.82
N ARG A 45 -12.51 -4.63 22.47
CA ARG A 45 -12.74 -4.84 23.91
C ARG A 45 -12.81 -6.33 24.28
N ASN A 46 -13.53 -7.12 23.49
CA ASN A 46 -13.70 -8.54 23.78
C ASN A 46 -12.43 -9.34 23.48
N SER A 47 -11.87 -9.19 22.29
CA SER A 47 -10.76 -10.03 21.82
C SER A 47 -9.42 -9.67 22.46
N LEU A 48 -9.14 -8.38 22.67
CA LEU A 48 -7.88 -7.95 23.30
C LEU A 48 -7.84 -8.31 24.78
N PHE A 49 -8.98 -8.33 25.47
CA PHE A 49 -9.05 -8.83 26.84
C PHE A 49 -8.72 -10.32 26.95
N GLU A 50 -9.19 -11.15 26.01
CA GLU A 50 -8.80 -12.57 25.98
C GLU A 50 -7.31 -12.75 25.67
N MET A 51 -6.73 -11.92 24.80
CA MET A 51 -5.28 -11.93 24.57
C MET A 51 -4.48 -11.45 25.79
N ALA A 52 -4.96 -10.45 26.53
CA ALA A 52 -4.33 -10.02 27.77
C ALA A 52 -4.24 -11.16 28.78
N LYS A 53 -5.29 -11.96 28.91
CA LYS A 53 -5.26 -13.17 29.74
C LYS A 53 -4.17 -14.14 29.27
N VAL A 54 -4.00 -14.35 27.97
CA VAL A 54 -2.97 -15.26 27.41
C VAL A 54 -1.57 -14.74 27.74
N LEU A 55 -1.33 -13.43 27.58
CA LEU A 55 -0.01 -12.82 27.78
C LEU A 55 0.38 -12.58 29.25
N GLN A 56 -0.52 -12.85 30.21
CA GLN A 56 -0.21 -12.79 31.64
C GLN A 56 0.80 -13.84 32.12
N ASP A 57 1.14 -14.82 31.29
CA ASP A 57 2.15 -15.83 31.60
C ASP A 57 3.54 -15.20 31.71
N ASP A 58 4.19 -15.38 32.86
CA ASP A 58 5.51 -14.83 33.17
C ASP A 58 6.63 -15.47 32.34
N GLU A 59 6.39 -16.64 31.71
CA GLU A 59 7.34 -17.22 30.76
C GLU A 59 7.45 -16.42 29.46
N ILE A 60 6.44 -15.58 29.15
CA ILE A 60 6.50 -14.65 28.02
C ILE A 60 7.21 -13.38 28.51
N PRO A 61 8.34 -12.96 27.90
CA PRO A 61 9.11 -11.80 28.35
C PRO A 61 8.30 -10.50 28.40
N ASP A 62 8.49 -9.72 29.47
CA ASP A 62 7.83 -8.43 29.68
C ASP A 62 8.13 -7.40 28.57
N ASP A 63 9.34 -7.47 28.00
CA ASP A 63 9.79 -6.62 26.89
C ASP A 63 9.59 -7.25 25.50
N ALA A 64 8.76 -8.30 25.39
CA ALA A 64 8.25 -8.79 24.11
C ALA A 64 7.38 -7.71 23.43
N GLY A 65 7.50 -7.57 22.12
CA GLY A 65 6.68 -6.61 21.37
C GLY A 65 5.27 -7.13 21.11
N VAL A 66 4.29 -6.24 21.17
CA VAL A 66 2.89 -6.48 20.80
C VAL A 66 2.51 -5.47 19.72
N ALA A 67 1.94 -5.96 18.61
CA ALA A 67 1.32 -5.13 17.60
C ALA A 67 -0.11 -5.59 17.31
N ILE A 68 -1.00 -4.64 17.04
CA ILE A 68 -2.42 -4.89 16.79
C ILE A 68 -2.81 -4.17 15.50
N GLU A 69 -3.63 -4.84 14.68
CA GLU A 69 -4.17 -4.29 13.43
C GLU A 69 -3.06 -3.85 12.45
N TYR A 70 -2.10 -4.76 12.19
CA TYR A 70 -1.04 -4.49 11.23
C TYR A 70 -1.56 -4.64 9.79
N GLN A 71 -1.62 -3.55 9.05
CA GLN A 71 -2.02 -3.56 7.64
C GLN A 71 -0.95 -4.20 6.76
N LEU A 72 -1.34 -5.25 6.04
CA LEU A 72 -0.47 -5.96 5.10
C LEU A 72 -0.08 -5.05 3.93
N PRO A 73 1.17 -5.15 3.44
CA PRO A 73 1.60 -4.36 2.30
C PRO A 73 0.75 -4.60 1.04
N ASN A 74 0.45 -3.51 0.31
CA ASN A 74 -0.36 -3.51 -0.91
C ASN A 74 -1.75 -4.17 -0.74
N SER A 75 -2.37 -4.04 0.43
CA SER A 75 -3.69 -4.60 0.72
C SER A 75 -4.42 -3.77 1.79
N SER A 76 -5.75 -3.82 1.80
CA SER A 76 -6.56 -3.32 2.91
C SER A 76 -6.67 -4.33 4.06
N GLN A 77 -6.17 -5.56 3.90
CA GLN A 77 -6.23 -6.61 4.92
C GLN A 77 -5.26 -6.34 6.08
N ARG A 78 -5.66 -6.76 7.28
CA ARG A 78 -4.92 -6.52 8.52
C ARG A 78 -4.71 -7.82 9.29
N ILE A 79 -3.54 -7.94 9.90
CA ILE A 79 -3.26 -8.95 10.91
C ILE A 79 -3.80 -8.44 12.24
N ASP A 80 -4.66 -9.23 12.89
CA ASP A 80 -5.33 -8.82 14.12
C ASP A 80 -4.34 -8.57 15.26
N PHE A 81 -3.41 -9.51 15.49
CA PHE A 81 -2.50 -9.46 16.64
C PHE A 81 -1.14 -10.11 16.30
N MET A 82 -0.05 -9.51 16.79
CA MET A 82 1.31 -10.00 16.64
C MET A 82 2.06 -9.94 17.97
N VAL A 83 2.86 -10.96 18.27
CA VAL A 83 3.82 -10.97 19.37
C VAL A 83 5.22 -11.19 18.81
N THR A 84 6.17 -10.32 19.18
CA THR A 84 7.57 -10.41 18.73
C THR A 84 8.53 -10.62 19.88
N GLY A 85 9.64 -11.28 19.56
CA GLY A 85 10.77 -11.46 20.45
C GLY A 85 11.82 -12.34 19.79
N GLU A 86 12.62 -13.01 20.59
CA GLU A 86 13.69 -13.90 20.15
C GLU A 86 13.58 -15.28 20.81
N ASP A 87 14.08 -16.32 20.15
CA ASP A 87 14.29 -17.62 20.79
C ASP A 87 15.55 -17.65 21.67
N GLU A 88 15.89 -18.82 22.21
CA GLU A 88 17.09 -19.00 23.06
C GLU A 88 18.40 -18.69 22.32
N GLN A 89 18.41 -18.89 21.00
CA GLN A 89 19.56 -18.63 20.13
C GLN A 89 19.64 -17.17 19.65
N GLY A 90 18.65 -16.33 20.01
CA GLY A 90 18.58 -14.94 19.56
C GLY A 90 17.98 -14.77 18.16
N GLN A 91 17.33 -15.80 17.60
CA GLN A 91 16.67 -15.69 16.31
C GLN A 91 15.32 -14.94 16.48
N PRO A 92 15.05 -13.88 15.70
CA PRO A 92 13.79 -13.16 15.78
C PRO A 92 12.59 -14.06 15.43
N LYS A 93 11.57 -14.06 16.30
CA LYS A 93 10.29 -14.75 16.12
C LYS A 93 9.15 -13.75 16.10
N VAL A 94 8.19 -14.02 15.23
CA VAL A 94 6.98 -13.21 15.07
C VAL A 94 5.78 -14.14 15.06
N VAL A 95 5.06 -14.19 16.19
CA VAL A 95 3.82 -14.94 16.30
C VAL A 95 2.69 -14.10 15.73
N ILE A 96 2.02 -14.59 14.68
CA ILE A 96 0.91 -13.93 13.99
C ILE A 96 -0.38 -14.63 14.41
N ILE A 97 -1.32 -13.91 15.01
CA ILE A 97 -2.52 -14.47 15.61
C ILE A 97 -3.76 -13.88 14.93
N GLU A 98 -4.52 -14.72 14.24
CA GLU A 98 -5.86 -14.36 13.76
C GLU A 98 -6.88 -14.55 14.89
N LEU A 99 -7.62 -13.51 15.25
CA LEU A 99 -8.55 -13.51 16.38
C LEU A 99 -9.99 -13.55 15.87
N LYS A 100 -10.74 -14.59 16.25
CA LYS A 100 -12.19 -14.63 15.98
C LYS A 100 -13.01 -14.81 17.26
N GLN A 101 -14.10 -14.06 17.32
CA GLN A 101 -15.10 -14.13 18.40
C GLN A 101 -16.16 -15.22 18.19
N TRP A 102 -15.98 -16.14 17.24
CA TRP A 102 -16.99 -17.11 16.84
C TRP A 102 -17.31 -18.08 17.98
N SER A 103 -18.59 -18.36 18.19
CA SER A 103 -19.06 -19.36 19.17
C SER A 103 -19.51 -20.67 18.52
N SER A 104 -19.68 -20.68 17.21
CA SER A 104 -20.14 -21.83 16.42
C SER A 104 -19.71 -21.68 14.97
N SER A 105 -19.42 -22.79 14.33
CA SER A 105 -19.10 -22.88 12.91
C SER A 105 -19.70 -24.17 12.32
N ARG A 106 -19.61 -24.30 11.00
CA ARG A 106 -20.07 -25.48 10.28
C ARG A 106 -19.18 -25.76 9.08
N HIS A 107 -18.72 -26.99 8.97
CA HIS A 107 -17.97 -27.50 7.84
C HIS A 107 -18.82 -27.44 6.56
N GLY A 108 -18.25 -26.87 5.51
CA GLY A 108 -18.93 -26.63 4.22
C GLY A 108 -18.49 -27.54 3.08
N GLY A 109 -17.48 -28.40 3.28
CA GLY A 109 -16.88 -29.24 2.25
C GLY A 109 -16.04 -28.47 1.21
N LYS A 110 -15.77 -27.18 1.44
CA LYS A 110 -14.89 -26.34 0.61
C LYS A 110 -13.51 -26.29 1.25
N ASP A 111 -12.47 -26.49 0.46
CA ASP A 111 -11.09 -26.48 0.94
C ASP A 111 -10.73 -25.11 1.55
N GLY A 112 -10.30 -25.07 2.81
CA GLY A 112 -9.90 -23.83 3.48
C GLY A 112 -11.02 -22.77 3.65
N VAL A 113 -12.30 -23.14 3.50
CA VAL A 113 -13.46 -22.25 3.66
C VAL A 113 -14.46 -22.87 4.63
N ILE A 114 -15.00 -22.06 5.55
CA ILE A 114 -15.92 -22.51 6.61
C ILE A 114 -17.11 -21.55 6.76
N TRP A 115 -18.24 -22.06 7.25
CA TRP A 115 -19.38 -21.25 7.67
C TRP A 115 -19.25 -20.86 9.13
N ALA A 116 -19.47 -19.58 9.46
CA ALA A 116 -19.48 -19.13 10.85
C ALA A 116 -20.46 -17.99 11.08
N ARG A 117 -20.90 -17.84 12.34
CA ARG A 117 -21.64 -16.65 12.79
C ARG A 117 -20.66 -15.60 13.27
N ARG A 118 -20.56 -14.49 12.54
CA ARG A 118 -19.60 -13.40 12.79
C ARG A 118 -20.11 -12.36 13.81
N GLY A 119 -20.84 -12.81 14.83
CA GLY A 119 -21.33 -12.00 15.96
C GLY A 119 -22.82 -11.65 15.93
N GLY A 120 -23.48 -11.67 17.09
CA GLY A 120 -24.89 -11.28 17.24
C GLY A 120 -25.89 -12.27 16.63
N GLN A 121 -27.06 -11.76 16.21
CA GLN A 121 -28.16 -12.52 15.58
C GLN A 121 -27.98 -12.67 14.05
N THR A 122 -26.79 -12.43 13.52
CA THR A 122 -26.54 -12.51 12.07
C THR A 122 -26.57 -13.95 11.57
N ARG A 123 -27.00 -14.13 10.33
CA ARG A 123 -26.93 -15.41 9.61
C ARG A 123 -25.48 -15.90 9.52
N GLU A 124 -25.30 -17.22 9.44
CA GLU A 124 -24.01 -17.81 9.06
C GLU A 124 -23.58 -17.30 7.68
N VAL A 125 -22.29 -16.98 7.56
CA VAL A 125 -21.66 -16.53 6.31
C VAL A 125 -20.40 -17.36 6.07
N GLU A 126 -20.12 -17.71 4.82
CA GLU A 126 -18.86 -18.35 4.44
C GLU A 126 -17.69 -17.38 4.58
N GLY A 127 -16.57 -17.88 5.05
CA GLY A 127 -15.30 -17.17 5.11
C GLY A 127 -14.11 -18.11 4.98
N PRO A 128 -12.89 -17.56 4.83
CA PRO A 128 -11.69 -18.38 4.97
C PRO A 128 -11.68 -19.04 6.35
N HIS A 129 -11.19 -20.27 6.41
CA HIS A 129 -10.89 -20.92 7.67
C HIS A 129 -9.82 -20.09 8.43
N PRO A 130 -9.94 -19.84 9.75
CA PRO A 130 -9.01 -18.97 10.48
C PRO A 130 -7.53 -19.39 10.37
N SER A 131 -7.22 -20.69 10.40
CA SER A 131 -5.86 -21.18 10.14
C SER A 131 -5.38 -20.91 8.71
N TYR A 132 -6.27 -21.01 7.71
CA TYR A 132 -5.91 -20.65 6.33
C TYR A 132 -5.57 -19.15 6.26
N GLN A 133 -6.40 -18.31 6.88
CA GLN A 133 -6.24 -16.87 6.90
C GLN A 133 -4.90 -16.46 7.56
N ALA A 134 -4.64 -16.94 8.77
CA ALA A 134 -3.38 -16.66 9.49
C ALA A 134 -2.15 -17.09 8.69
N TRP A 135 -2.16 -18.32 8.13
CA TRP A 135 -1.08 -18.81 7.27
C TRP A 135 -0.91 -17.94 6.02
N SER A 136 -2.02 -17.56 5.37
CA SER A 136 -1.99 -16.76 4.15
C SER A 136 -1.41 -15.37 4.37
N TYR A 137 -1.67 -14.76 5.54
CA TYR A 137 -1.12 -13.47 5.93
C TYR A 137 0.37 -13.55 6.24
N ALA A 138 0.80 -14.59 6.96
CA ALA A 138 2.23 -14.82 7.22
C ALA A 138 3.01 -15.01 5.92
N ALA A 139 2.55 -15.89 5.03
CA ALA A 139 3.23 -16.15 3.76
C ALA A 139 3.24 -14.91 2.85
N ARG A 140 2.19 -14.08 2.86
CA ARG A 140 2.19 -12.80 2.14
C ARG A 140 3.17 -11.79 2.74
N LEU A 141 3.29 -11.73 4.06
CA LEU A 141 4.24 -10.86 4.74
C LEU A 141 5.69 -11.26 4.43
N GLU A 142 5.98 -12.56 4.42
CA GLU A 142 7.27 -13.13 4.03
C GLU A 142 7.66 -12.79 2.59
N ASP A 143 6.71 -12.83 1.65
CA ASP A 143 6.95 -12.49 0.25
C ASP A 143 7.19 -10.99 0.00
N LEU A 144 6.56 -10.11 0.79
CA LEU A 144 6.50 -8.68 0.50
C LEU A 144 7.43 -7.83 1.38
N ASN A 145 7.83 -8.28 2.57
CA ASN A 145 8.63 -7.47 3.48
C ASN A 145 10.10 -7.93 3.49
N THR A 146 11.03 -7.05 3.08
CA THR A 146 12.46 -7.39 3.06
C THR A 146 13.00 -7.73 4.44
N ALA A 147 12.53 -7.06 5.50
CA ALA A 147 13.01 -7.31 6.85
C ALA A 147 12.65 -8.72 7.32
N VAL A 148 11.48 -9.23 6.90
CA VAL A 148 11.10 -10.61 7.18
C VAL A 148 11.91 -11.57 6.34
N HIS A 149 11.92 -11.38 5.02
CA HIS A 149 12.57 -12.30 4.07
C HIS A 149 14.09 -12.40 4.25
N GLU A 150 14.76 -11.26 4.45
CA GLU A 150 16.23 -11.16 4.48
C GLU A 150 16.77 -11.07 5.91
N GLY A 151 15.97 -10.56 6.85
CA GLY A 151 16.34 -10.46 8.27
C GLY A 151 16.22 -11.77 9.05
N GLY A 152 15.85 -12.88 8.39
CA GLY A 152 15.81 -14.21 9.00
C GLY A 152 14.74 -14.37 10.09
N MET A 153 13.74 -13.49 10.10
CA MET A 153 12.62 -13.54 11.05
C MET A 153 11.78 -14.78 10.76
N GLN A 154 11.52 -15.59 11.78
CA GLN A 154 10.61 -16.73 11.64
C GLN A 154 9.18 -16.30 11.97
N LEU A 155 8.30 -16.34 10.97
CA LEU A 155 6.87 -16.13 11.15
C LEU A 155 6.18 -17.40 11.65
N LEU A 156 5.35 -17.26 12.67
CA LEU A 156 4.63 -18.35 13.34
C LEU A 156 3.13 -18.01 13.36
N PRO A 157 2.38 -18.32 12.29
CA PRO A 157 0.96 -18.06 12.25
C PRO A 157 0.18 -19.02 13.15
N CYS A 158 -0.89 -18.54 13.75
CA CYS A 158 -1.90 -19.34 14.43
C CYS A 158 -3.26 -18.63 14.44
N ALA A 159 -4.31 -19.34 14.81
CA ALA A 159 -5.64 -18.78 14.97
C ALA A 159 -6.17 -19.04 16.38
N TYR A 160 -6.79 -18.02 16.98
CA TYR A 160 -7.41 -18.11 18.30
C TYR A 160 -8.89 -17.74 18.25
N LEU A 161 -9.74 -18.75 18.47
CA LEU A 161 -11.19 -18.61 18.53
C LEU A 161 -11.65 -18.70 19.99
N HIS A 162 -11.52 -17.59 20.70
CA HIS A 162 -11.64 -17.56 22.16
C HIS A 162 -13.06 -17.86 22.69
N ASN A 163 -14.08 -17.88 21.84
CA ASN A 163 -15.46 -18.23 22.20
C ASN A 163 -15.90 -19.62 21.71
N HIS A 164 -15.09 -20.29 20.89
CA HIS A 164 -15.50 -21.49 20.16
C HIS A 164 -15.15 -22.76 20.95
N PRO A 165 -16.08 -23.70 21.18
CA PRO A 165 -15.77 -25.02 21.73
C PRO A 165 -15.10 -25.92 20.67
N SER A 166 -14.45 -27.01 21.07
CA SER A 166 -14.11 -28.07 20.10
C SER A 166 -15.38 -28.87 19.81
N ASP A 167 -15.79 -28.89 18.54
CA ASP A 167 -17.04 -29.49 18.07
C ASP A 167 -16.87 -30.39 16.83
N GLY A 168 -15.65 -30.53 16.29
CA GLY A 168 -15.36 -31.32 15.10
C GLY A 168 -15.62 -30.58 13.78
N GLU A 169 -16.21 -29.39 13.83
CA GLU A 169 -16.54 -28.60 12.63
C GLU A 169 -15.40 -27.66 12.26
N ILE A 170 -14.89 -26.89 13.24
CA ILE A 170 -13.75 -26.00 13.04
C ILE A 170 -12.42 -26.77 12.91
N ASP A 171 -12.30 -27.91 13.58
CA ASP A 171 -11.13 -28.79 13.57
C ASP A 171 -11.35 -30.04 12.70
N HIS A 172 -12.27 -29.95 11.74
CA HIS A 172 -12.56 -31.04 10.80
C HIS A 172 -11.28 -31.51 10.07
N PRO A 173 -11.08 -32.83 9.83
CA PRO A 173 -9.87 -33.37 9.21
C PRO A 173 -9.50 -32.75 7.85
N ASP A 174 -10.48 -32.26 7.09
CA ASP A 174 -10.26 -31.59 5.80
C ASP A 174 -9.43 -30.31 5.95
N TYR A 175 -9.41 -29.67 7.12
CA TYR A 175 -8.61 -28.48 7.40
C TYR A 175 -7.23 -28.77 7.97
N LYS A 176 -6.88 -30.04 8.18
CA LYS A 176 -5.57 -30.46 8.73
C LYS A 176 -4.37 -29.83 8.01
N PRO A 177 -4.31 -29.73 6.66
CA PRO A 177 -3.18 -29.09 5.97
C PRO A 177 -2.96 -27.62 6.35
N TYR A 178 -4.01 -26.92 6.81
CA TYR A 178 -3.93 -25.53 7.26
C TYR A 178 -3.66 -25.44 8.76
N ILE A 179 -4.27 -26.31 9.57
CA ILE A 179 -4.05 -26.36 11.01
C ILE A 179 -2.59 -26.73 11.33
N GLU A 180 -1.95 -27.59 10.53
CA GLU A 180 -0.53 -27.91 10.68
C GLU A 180 0.39 -26.73 10.38
N ARG A 181 -0.02 -25.82 9.48
CA ARG A 181 0.75 -24.62 9.13
C ARG A 181 0.48 -23.46 10.08
N ALA A 182 -0.75 -23.34 10.55
CA ALA A 182 -1.21 -22.34 11.49
C ALA A 182 -2.10 -23.00 12.56
N PRO A 183 -1.52 -23.38 13.71
CA PRO A 183 -2.23 -24.08 14.78
C PRO A 183 -3.50 -23.35 15.22
N LEU A 184 -4.52 -24.14 15.53
CA LEU A 184 -5.82 -23.66 15.97
C LEU A 184 -5.93 -23.76 17.49
N PHE A 185 -6.25 -22.66 18.15
CA PHE A 185 -6.52 -22.60 19.59
C PHE A 185 -7.97 -22.20 19.82
N LEU A 186 -8.68 -22.97 20.65
CA LEU A 186 -10.10 -22.76 20.94
C LEU A 186 -10.30 -22.22 22.36
N LYS A 187 -11.55 -22.04 22.78
CA LYS A 187 -11.94 -21.44 24.07
C LYS A 187 -11.21 -22.03 25.28
N SER A 188 -10.97 -23.34 25.30
CA SER A 188 -10.27 -24.04 26.41
C SER A 188 -8.75 -24.08 26.28
N ASP A 189 -8.19 -23.55 25.20
CA ASP A 189 -6.78 -23.73 24.84
C ASP A 189 -5.91 -22.50 25.14
N LYS A 190 -6.40 -21.60 25.99
CA LYS A 190 -5.67 -20.40 26.43
C LYS A 190 -4.25 -20.74 26.90
N ASP A 191 -4.11 -21.75 27.77
CA ASP A 191 -2.80 -22.15 28.31
C ASP A 191 -1.91 -22.81 27.22
N LYS A 192 -2.52 -23.45 26.22
CA LYS A 192 -1.78 -24.00 25.08
C LYS A 192 -1.25 -22.88 24.17
N LEU A 193 -2.04 -21.84 23.93
CA LEU A 193 -1.61 -20.66 23.18
C LEU A 193 -0.51 -19.91 23.94
N SER A 194 -0.67 -19.73 25.26
CA SER A 194 0.37 -19.13 26.09
C SER A 194 1.69 -19.88 25.97
N ARG A 195 1.64 -21.22 26.13
CA ARG A 195 2.81 -22.08 25.97
C ARG A 195 3.38 -22.05 24.55
N PHE A 196 2.54 -21.96 23.53
CA PHE A 196 2.99 -21.81 22.14
C PHE A 196 3.79 -20.52 21.97
N ILE A 197 3.32 -19.40 22.52
CA ILE A 197 4.03 -18.12 22.49
C ILE A 197 5.32 -18.22 23.30
N SER A 198 5.27 -18.66 24.56
CA SER A 198 6.44 -18.73 25.45
C SER A 198 7.52 -19.69 24.95
N THR A 199 7.14 -20.74 24.21
CA THR A 199 8.10 -21.69 23.62
C THR A 199 8.93 -21.04 22.50
N HIS A 200 8.35 -20.12 21.74
CA HIS A 200 9.02 -19.49 20.60
C HIS A 200 9.62 -18.13 20.98
N VAL A 201 8.92 -17.33 21.79
CA VAL A 201 9.35 -16.02 22.27
C VAL A 201 9.90 -16.18 23.69
N ARG A 202 11.20 -16.45 23.78
CA ARG A 202 11.93 -16.72 25.03
C ARG A 202 12.63 -15.49 25.59
N ARG A 203 12.94 -14.51 24.75
CA ARG A 203 13.51 -13.21 25.13
C ARG A 203 12.73 -12.09 24.43
N GLY A 204 12.53 -10.96 25.10
CA GLY A 204 11.92 -9.81 24.47
C GLY A 204 12.91 -9.10 23.55
N ASP A 205 12.39 -8.50 22.49
CA ASP A 205 13.19 -7.80 21.49
C ASP A 205 13.06 -6.28 21.59
N ARG A 206 12.32 -5.76 22.57
CA ARG A 206 12.11 -4.31 22.77
C ARG A 206 11.64 -3.61 21.50
N LEU A 207 10.66 -4.22 20.83
CA LEU A 207 10.04 -3.73 19.58
C LEU A 207 10.96 -3.73 18.35
N LYS A 208 12.18 -4.28 18.42
CA LYS A 208 13.12 -4.29 17.29
C LYS A 208 12.52 -4.95 16.05
N SER A 209 11.85 -6.10 16.18
CA SER A 209 11.27 -6.79 15.04
C SER A 209 10.08 -6.02 14.47
N LEU A 210 9.24 -5.42 15.33
CA LEU A 210 8.12 -4.59 14.89
C LEU A 210 8.61 -3.35 14.13
N TYR A 211 9.63 -2.65 14.66
CA TYR A 211 10.26 -1.52 13.99
C TYR A 211 10.84 -1.92 12.62
N ALA A 212 11.53 -3.06 12.56
CA ALA A 212 12.10 -3.58 11.32
C ALA A 212 11.03 -4.01 10.30
N ILE A 213 9.91 -4.58 10.74
CA ILE A 213 8.77 -4.91 9.87
C ILE A 213 8.12 -3.63 9.35
N GLU A 214 7.87 -2.64 10.21
CA GLU A 214 7.19 -1.40 9.84
C GLU A 214 8.03 -0.54 8.89
N ASN A 215 9.34 -0.44 9.14
CA ASN A 215 10.29 0.31 8.30
C ASN A 215 10.94 -0.55 7.22
N GLY A 216 10.56 -1.83 7.15
CA GLY A 216 11.05 -2.77 6.17
C GLY A 216 10.66 -2.33 4.77
N ARG A 217 11.62 -2.38 3.83
CA ARG A 217 11.33 -2.03 2.44
C ARG A 217 10.32 -3.03 1.88
N ILE A 218 9.22 -2.52 1.34
CA ILE A 218 8.24 -3.36 0.67
C ILE A 218 8.77 -3.77 -0.70
N LYS A 219 8.93 -5.08 -0.92
CA LYS A 219 9.19 -5.66 -2.24
C LYS A 219 7.94 -5.44 -3.11
N PRO A 220 8.11 -5.03 -4.38
CA PRO A 220 6.98 -4.96 -5.31
C PRO A 220 6.32 -6.34 -5.40
N SER A 221 4.99 -6.39 -5.27
CA SER A 221 4.23 -7.61 -5.54
C SER A 221 4.55 -8.09 -6.96
N LYS A 222 4.79 -9.40 -7.11
CA LYS A 222 5.00 -10.01 -8.42
C LYS A 222 3.77 -9.73 -9.30
N SER A 223 4.00 -9.32 -10.54
CA SER A 223 2.90 -9.10 -11.49
C SER A 223 2.36 -10.46 -11.93
N LEU A 224 1.06 -10.56 -12.26
CA LEU A 224 0.48 -11.75 -12.90
C LEU A 224 1.32 -12.26 -14.07
N MET A 225 1.90 -11.31 -14.82
CA MET A 225 2.77 -11.60 -15.96
C MET A 225 4.03 -12.40 -15.59
N ASP A 226 4.50 -12.34 -14.35
CA ASP A 226 5.74 -13.01 -13.93
C ASP A 226 5.52 -14.48 -13.56
N TYR A 227 4.34 -14.81 -13.02
CA TYR A 227 4.06 -16.14 -12.45
C TYR A 227 3.02 -16.94 -13.24
N VAL A 228 2.40 -16.37 -14.28
CA VAL A 228 1.39 -17.07 -15.11
C VAL A 228 1.91 -18.44 -15.60
N ALA A 229 3.19 -18.54 -15.97
CA ALA A 229 3.78 -19.81 -16.40
C ALA A 229 3.84 -20.84 -15.26
N ASN A 230 4.24 -20.41 -14.05
CA ASN A 230 4.31 -21.27 -12.87
C ASN A 230 2.93 -21.74 -12.43
N ILE A 231 1.91 -20.86 -12.42
CA ILE A 231 0.53 -21.25 -12.13
C ILE A 231 0.03 -22.31 -13.12
N MET A 232 0.24 -22.07 -14.42
CA MET A 232 -0.19 -23.01 -15.46
C MET A 232 0.58 -24.34 -15.43
N GLN A 233 1.71 -24.40 -14.74
CA GLN A 233 2.47 -25.62 -14.43
C GLN A 233 2.03 -26.29 -13.11
N GLY A 234 1.02 -25.75 -12.42
CA GLY A 234 0.51 -26.29 -11.15
C GLY A 234 1.32 -25.87 -9.92
N LYS A 235 2.19 -24.86 -10.01
CA LYS A 235 2.89 -24.31 -8.84
C LYS A 235 1.98 -23.32 -8.11
N HIS A 236 1.86 -23.49 -6.80
CA HIS A 236 1.13 -22.57 -5.93
C HIS A 236 2.01 -21.34 -5.59
N GLU A 237 2.17 -20.43 -6.55
CA GLU A 237 2.93 -19.17 -6.36
C GLU A 237 2.06 -17.99 -5.94
N PHE A 238 0.73 -18.09 -6.05
CA PHE A 238 -0.19 -17.04 -5.65
C PHE A 238 -1.11 -17.54 -4.55
N ILE A 239 -0.97 -16.93 -3.37
CA ILE A 239 -1.82 -17.23 -2.22
C ILE A 239 -3.08 -16.37 -2.33
N LEU A 240 -4.21 -17.04 -2.54
CA LEU A 240 -5.52 -16.39 -2.49
C LEU A 240 -5.81 -15.97 -1.06
N ILE A 241 -6.29 -14.75 -0.86
CA ILE A 241 -6.64 -14.27 0.48
C ILE A 241 -8.12 -13.91 0.55
N ASP A 242 -8.71 -14.14 1.73
CA ASP A 242 -10.07 -13.73 2.09
C ASP A 242 -11.12 -14.10 1.03
N ASP A 243 -11.84 -13.12 0.49
CA ASP A 243 -12.91 -13.32 -0.50
C ASP A 243 -12.41 -14.06 -1.74
N GLN A 244 -11.14 -13.90 -2.14
CA GLN A 244 -10.60 -14.62 -3.30
C GLN A 244 -10.64 -16.13 -3.11
N LYS A 245 -10.32 -16.62 -1.90
CA LYS A 245 -10.37 -18.05 -1.58
C LYS A 245 -11.81 -18.56 -1.56
N VAL A 246 -12.73 -17.79 -0.96
CA VAL A 246 -14.16 -18.15 -0.91
C VAL A 246 -14.75 -18.21 -2.32
N VAL A 247 -14.48 -17.20 -3.16
CA VAL A 247 -14.95 -17.14 -4.55
C VAL A 247 -14.36 -18.30 -5.37
N TYR A 248 -13.06 -18.56 -5.23
CA TYR A 248 -12.39 -19.68 -5.90
C TYR A 248 -13.07 -21.02 -5.62
N GLU A 249 -13.21 -21.38 -4.35
CA GLU A 249 -13.81 -22.66 -3.94
C GLU A 249 -15.29 -22.75 -4.29
N THR A 250 -16.01 -21.63 -4.21
CA THR A 250 -17.42 -21.58 -4.61
C THR A 250 -17.58 -21.84 -6.10
N ILE A 251 -16.72 -21.27 -6.95
CA ILE A 251 -16.74 -21.53 -8.39
C ILE A 251 -16.48 -23.01 -8.68
N LEU A 252 -15.50 -23.62 -8.01
CA LEU A 252 -15.19 -25.04 -8.19
C LEU A 252 -16.34 -25.96 -7.75
N GLN A 253 -17.01 -25.62 -6.64
CA GLN A 253 -18.17 -26.37 -6.16
C GLN A 253 -19.37 -26.23 -7.12
N VAL A 254 -19.63 -25.02 -7.63
CA VAL A 254 -20.73 -24.76 -8.57
C VAL A 254 -20.46 -25.41 -9.92
N GLU A 255 -19.22 -25.35 -10.44
CA GLU A 255 -18.84 -26.04 -11.68
C GLU A 255 -19.15 -27.54 -11.63
N ALA A 256 -18.95 -28.20 -10.49
CA ALA A 256 -19.23 -29.62 -10.35
C ALA A 256 -20.72 -29.96 -10.66
N LYS A 257 -21.65 -29.02 -10.44
CA LYS A 257 -23.09 -29.15 -10.74
C LYS A 257 -23.43 -28.98 -12.22
N ALA A 258 -22.49 -28.49 -13.04
CA ALA A 258 -22.68 -28.27 -14.48
C ALA A 258 -22.96 -29.57 -15.27
N LYS A 259 -22.79 -30.73 -14.63
CA LYS A 259 -23.22 -32.02 -15.19
C LYS A 259 -24.74 -32.16 -15.28
N GLU A 260 -25.48 -31.59 -14.33
CA GLU A 260 -26.93 -31.75 -14.19
C GLU A 260 -27.68 -30.56 -14.78
N LYS A 261 -27.18 -29.34 -14.54
CA LYS A 261 -27.80 -28.10 -14.98
C LYS A 261 -26.75 -27.09 -15.36
N LYS A 262 -26.95 -26.37 -16.46
CA LYS A 262 -26.06 -25.30 -16.92
C LYS A 262 -25.86 -24.27 -15.81
N GLN A 263 -24.61 -23.90 -15.57
CA GLN A 263 -24.22 -22.97 -14.50
C GLN A 263 -23.69 -21.67 -15.09
N VAL A 264 -24.16 -20.55 -14.58
CA VAL A 264 -23.60 -19.22 -14.85
C VAL A 264 -23.16 -18.62 -13.53
N ILE A 265 -21.88 -18.27 -13.45
CA ILE A 265 -21.31 -17.62 -12.27
C ILE A 265 -20.90 -16.20 -12.66
N ILE A 266 -21.40 -15.21 -11.93
CA ILE A 266 -21.08 -13.80 -12.15
C ILE A 266 -20.27 -13.33 -10.94
N VAL A 267 -19.03 -12.94 -11.17
CA VAL A 267 -18.11 -12.43 -10.15
C VAL A 267 -17.90 -10.93 -10.39
N GLN A 268 -18.48 -10.11 -9.54
CA GLN A 268 -18.30 -8.67 -9.58
C GLN A 268 -17.05 -8.25 -8.78
N GLY A 269 -16.24 -7.36 -9.33
CA GLY A 269 -15.12 -6.79 -8.58
C GLY A 269 -14.53 -5.56 -9.23
N GLY A 270 -14.06 -4.60 -8.43
CA GLY A 270 -13.45 -3.37 -8.90
C GLY A 270 -12.08 -3.54 -9.58
N PRO A 271 -11.45 -2.46 -10.07
CA PRO A 271 -10.10 -2.50 -10.60
C PRO A 271 -9.11 -2.83 -9.49
N GLY A 272 -8.34 -3.92 -9.62
CA GLY A 272 -7.31 -4.30 -8.64
C GLY A 272 -7.74 -5.32 -7.60
N THR A 273 -8.94 -5.90 -7.71
CA THR A 273 -9.44 -6.95 -6.78
C THR A 273 -8.94 -8.36 -7.12
N GLY A 274 -8.11 -8.50 -8.16
CA GLY A 274 -7.49 -9.78 -8.55
C GLY A 274 -8.32 -10.66 -9.49
N LYS A 275 -9.34 -10.13 -10.18
CA LYS A 275 -10.19 -10.86 -11.15
C LYS A 275 -9.37 -11.72 -12.14
N SER A 276 -8.43 -11.12 -12.87
CA SER A 276 -7.60 -11.84 -13.85
C SER A 276 -6.68 -12.88 -13.21
N VAL A 277 -6.19 -12.62 -11.99
CA VAL A 277 -5.39 -13.59 -11.23
C VAL A 277 -6.24 -14.80 -10.87
N LEU A 278 -7.46 -14.56 -10.39
CA LEU A 278 -8.39 -15.62 -10.04
C LEU A 278 -8.82 -16.42 -11.28
N ALA A 279 -9.08 -15.75 -12.40
CA ALA A 279 -9.42 -16.37 -13.67
C ALA A 279 -8.33 -17.34 -14.17
N ILE A 280 -7.06 -16.97 -14.03
CA ILE A 280 -5.93 -17.81 -14.44
C ILE A 280 -5.71 -18.98 -13.46
N ASN A 281 -5.85 -18.77 -12.15
CA ASN A 281 -5.80 -19.87 -11.19
C ASN A 281 -6.92 -20.89 -11.45
N LEU A 282 -8.14 -20.42 -11.69
CA LEU A 282 -9.27 -21.27 -12.05
C LEU A 282 -9.02 -22.02 -13.35
N LEU A 283 -8.48 -21.35 -14.39
CA LEU A 283 -8.13 -22.03 -15.63
C LEU A 283 -7.13 -23.18 -15.38
N ALA A 284 -6.07 -22.92 -14.60
CA ALA A 284 -5.07 -23.95 -14.27
C ALA A 284 -5.70 -25.12 -13.52
N GLU A 285 -6.59 -24.86 -12.57
CA GLU A 285 -7.30 -25.88 -11.81
C GLU A 285 -8.31 -26.68 -12.65
N PHE A 286 -9.04 -26.01 -13.56
CA PHE A 286 -9.93 -26.73 -14.46
C PHE A 286 -9.15 -27.66 -15.40
N ILE A 287 -7.97 -27.24 -15.88
CA ILE A 287 -7.09 -28.09 -16.67
C ILE A 287 -6.55 -29.26 -15.84
N SER A 288 -6.16 -29.03 -14.57
CA SER A 288 -5.68 -30.10 -13.68
C SER A 288 -6.77 -31.16 -13.46
N ARG A 289 -8.03 -30.73 -13.36
CA ARG A 289 -9.25 -31.56 -13.29
C ARG A 289 -9.72 -32.14 -14.63
N GLN A 290 -8.90 -32.06 -15.68
CA GLN A 290 -9.20 -32.60 -17.02
C GLN A 290 -10.48 -32.00 -17.66
N ARG A 291 -10.81 -30.75 -17.35
CA ARG A 291 -11.93 -30.03 -17.99
C ARG A 291 -11.49 -29.42 -19.31
N ASN A 292 -12.36 -29.47 -20.32
CA ASN A 292 -12.21 -28.67 -21.53
C ASN A 292 -12.53 -27.19 -21.21
N ALA A 293 -11.51 -26.48 -20.71
CA ALA A 293 -11.63 -25.11 -20.25
C ALA A 293 -10.86 -24.11 -21.12
N ARG A 294 -11.39 -22.89 -21.25
CA ARG A 294 -10.69 -21.77 -21.91
C ARG A 294 -10.82 -20.48 -21.12
N TYR A 295 -9.76 -19.67 -21.16
CA TYR A 295 -9.79 -18.26 -20.79
C TYR A 295 -10.23 -17.42 -21.99
N VAL A 296 -11.19 -16.54 -21.76
CA VAL A 296 -11.83 -15.71 -22.78
C VAL A 296 -11.65 -14.25 -22.40
N SER A 297 -11.19 -13.42 -23.33
CA SER A 297 -11.21 -11.97 -23.17
C SER A 297 -11.41 -11.28 -24.51
N LYS A 298 -12.25 -10.23 -24.57
CA LYS A 298 -12.36 -9.37 -25.75
C LYS A 298 -11.08 -8.57 -25.97
N ASN A 299 -10.48 -8.06 -24.89
CA ASN A 299 -9.30 -7.21 -24.99
C ASN A 299 -8.11 -8.05 -25.46
N ARG A 300 -7.53 -7.66 -26.60
CA ARG A 300 -6.42 -8.38 -27.22
C ARG A 300 -5.13 -8.25 -26.42
N ALA A 301 -4.84 -7.07 -25.86
CA ALA A 301 -3.57 -6.79 -25.19
C ALA A 301 -3.27 -7.68 -23.97
N PRO A 302 -4.16 -7.80 -22.96
CA PRO A 302 -3.91 -8.71 -21.82
C PRO A 302 -3.71 -10.16 -22.26
N ARG A 303 -4.54 -10.62 -23.21
CA ARG A 303 -4.47 -11.97 -23.75
C ARG A 303 -3.13 -12.23 -24.45
N GLU A 304 -2.66 -11.33 -25.30
CA GLU A 304 -1.35 -11.49 -25.98
C GLU A 304 -0.18 -11.47 -25.00
N VAL A 305 -0.24 -10.61 -23.98
CA VAL A 305 0.77 -10.55 -22.92
C VAL A 305 0.85 -11.87 -22.16
N LEU A 306 -0.28 -12.44 -21.72
CA LEU A 306 -0.32 -13.72 -21.04
C LEU A 306 0.19 -14.85 -21.95
N GLN A 307 -0.23 -14.89 -23.21
CA GLN A 307 0.25 -15.89 -24.18
C GLN A 307 1.76 -15.79 -24.42
N ALA A 308 2.30 -14.57 -24.52
CA ALA A 308 3.73 -14.34 -24.69
C ALA A 308 4.53 -14.84 -23.48
N LYS A 309 4.02 -14.65 -22.25
CA LYS A 309 4.65 -15.16 -21.02
C LYS A 309 4.62 -16.68 -20.88
N LEU A 310 3.68 -17.34 -21.56
CA LEU A 310 3.61 -18.81 -21.64
C LEU A 310 4.47 -19.40 -22.76
N THR A 311 4.97 -18.57 -23.68
CA THR A 311 5.82 -19.01 -24.79
C THR A 311 7.17 -19.49 -24.26
N GLY A 312 7.65 -20.63 -24.76
CA GLY A 312 8.86 -21.28 -24.26
C GLY A 312 8.59 -22.32 -23.17
N THR A 313 7.51 -22.16 -22.40
CA THR A 313 7.03 -23.17 -21.44
C THR A 313 5.99 -24.10 -22.05
N PHE A 314 5.09 -23.56 -22.88
CA PHE A 314 4.04 -24.32 -23.55
C PHE A 314 4.13 -24.17 -25.08
N THR A 315 3.59 -25.15 -25.81
CA THR A 315 3.54 -25.09 -27.28
C THR A 315 2.52 -24.06 -27.75
N LYS A 316 2.77 -23.45 -28.93
CA LYS A 316 1.84 -22.47 -29.53
C LYS A 316 0.43 -23.02 -29.70
N THR A 317 0.30 -24.29 -30.07
CA THR A 317 -0.98 -25.00 -30.19
C THR A 317 -1.69 -25.09 -28.84
N ARG A 318 -0.97 -25.49 -27.78
CA ARG A 318 -1.54 -25.57 -26.43
C ARG A 318 -2.00 -24.19 -25.95
N ILE A 319 -1.19 -23.16 -26.13
CA ILE A 319 -1.55 -21.78 -25.77
C ILE A 319 -2.79 -21.31 -26.56
N GLY A 320 -2.82 -21.53 -27.88
CA GLY A 320 -3.96 -21.15 -28.72
C GLY A 320 -5.27 -21.83 -28.33
N ASN A 321 -5.20 -23.07 -27.82
CA ASN A 321 -6.36 -23.81 -27.33
C ASN A 321 -6.86 -23.32 -25.96
N LEU A 322 -6.02 -22.67 -25.16
CA LEU A 322 -6.36 -22.20 -23.82
C LEU A 322 -6.89 -20.76 -23.79
N PHE A 323 -6.54 -19.94 -24.77
CA PHE A 323 -6.85 -18.50 -24.77
C PHE A 323 -7.63 -18.11 -26.03
N SER A 324 -8.87 -17.66 -25.86
CA SER A 324 -9.76 -17.28 -26.97
C SER A 324 -10.22 -15.82 -26.88
N GLY A 325 -10.48 -15.22 -28.04
CA GLY A 325 -11.22 -13.96 -28.10
C GLY A 325 -12.72 -14.21 -27.98
N SER A 326 -13.49 -13.23 -27.53
CA SER A 326 -14.95 -13.40 -27.33
C SER A 326 -15.73 -13.70 -28.61
N GLY A 327 -15.24 -13.27 -29.79
CA GLY A 327 -15.89 -13.57 -31.07
C GLY A 327 -15.69 -15.00 -31.59
N ALA A 328 -14.94 -15.86 -30.88
CA ALA A 328 -14.66 -17.23 -31.33
C ALA A 328 -15.88 -18.18 -31.17
N PHE A 329 -16.93 -17.76 -30.48
CA PHE A 329 -18.02 -18.63 -30.04
C PHE A 329 -19.30 -18.55 -30.89
N MET A 330 -19.35 -17.65 -31.89
CA MET A 330 -20.52 -17.45 -32.76
C MET A 330 -21.09 -18.73 -33.35
N ASN A 331 -20.21 -19.61 -33.85
CA ASN A 331 -20.57 -20.85 -34.53
C ASN A 331 -20.20 -22.10 -33.71
N SER A 332 -20.01 -21.95 -32.40
CA SER A 332 -19.69 -23.09 -31.53
C SER A 332 -20.94 -23.93 -31.27
N ASP A 333 -20.75 -25.25 -31.25
CA ASP A 333 -21.80 -26.17 -30.83
C ASP A 333 -22.15 -25.94 -29.36
N ALA A 334 -23.40 -26.23 -29.00
CA ALA A 334 -23.85 -26.11 -27.62
C ALA A 334 -23.05 -27.05 -26.71
N ASP A 335 -22.66 -26.55 -25.53
CA ASP A 335 -21.99 -27.31 -24.48
C ASP A 335 -20.68 -28.02 -24.89
N ILE A 336 -20.03 -27.56 -25.96
CA ILE A 336 -18.75 -28.10 -26.42
C ILE A 336 -17.61 -27.89 -25.40
N TYR A 337 -17.70 -26.83 -24.59
CA TYR A 337 -16.78 -26.57 -23.49
C TYR A 337 -17.38 -26.98 -22.15
N ASP A 338 -16.56 -27.57 -21.29
CA ASP A 338 -16.96 -27.80 -19.90
C ASP A 338 -17.06 -26.46 -19.17
N VAL A 339 -16.02 -25.61 -19.34
CA VAL A 339 -15.93 -24.31 -18.66
C VAL A 339 -15.39 -23.22 -19.57
N LEU A 340 -16.03 -22.05 -19.59
CA LEU A 340 -15.45 -20.83 -20.13
C LEU A 340 -15.25 -19.82 -19.00
N VAL A 341 -14.01 -19.37 -18.82
CA VAL A 341 -13.63 -18.34 -17.86
C VAL A 341 -13.46 -17.03 -18.61
N VAL A 342 -14.44 -16.14 -18.47
CA VAL A 342 -14.52 -14.87 -19.19
C VAL A 342 -14.03 -13.74 -18.30
N ASP A 343 -12.92 -13.14 -18.69
CA ASP A 343 -12.33 -12.01 -17.99
C ASP A 343 -12.73 -10.68 -18.63
N GLU A 344 -12.93 -9.66 -17.79
CA GLU A 344 -13.42 -8.33 -18.16
C GLU A 344 -14.72 -8.41 -19.01
N SER A 345 -15.70 -9.22 -18.55
CA SER A 345 -16.91 -9.52 -19.32
C SER A 345 -17.76 -8.30 -19.65
N HIS A 346 -17.70 -7.24 -18.84
CA HIS A 346 -18.32 -5.94 -19.13
C HIS A 346 -17.93 -5.42 -20.53
N ARG A 347 -16.77 -5.84 -21.06
CA ARG A 347 -16.31 -5.48 -22.40
C ARG A 347 -17.02 -6.23 -23.52
N LEU A 348 -17.71 -7.34 -23.29
CA LEU A 348 -18.36 -8.09 -24.37
C LEU A 348 -19.28 -7.19 -25.21
N ASN A 349 -19.38 -7.50 -26.51
CA ASN A 349 -20.27 -6.78 -27.43
C ASN A 349 -21.59 -7.54 -27.60
N GLU A 350 -22.61 -6.83 -28.07
CA GLU A 350 -23.81 -7.44 -28.63
C GLU A 350 -23.38 -8.32 -29.82
N LYS A 351 -23.01 -7.72 -30.95
CA LYS A 351 -22.59 -8.47 -32.15
C LYS A 351 -21.08 -8.56 -32.31
N SER A 352 -20.67 -9.66 -32.95
CA SER A 352 -19.31 -9.97 -33.36
C SER A 352 -19.00 -9.41 -34.77
N GLY A 353 -17.76 -9.62 -35.23
CA GLY A 353 -17.29 -9.17 -36.54
C GLY A 353 -16.74 -7.73 -36.55
N LEU A 354 -15.90 -7.41 -37.55
CA LEU A 354 -15.26 -6.08 -37.69
C LEU A 354 -16.29 -4.95 -37.85
N TYR A 355 -17.44 -5.26 -38.45
CA TYR A 355 -18.55 -4.33 -38.68
C TYR A 355 -19.71 -4.50 -37.68
N ARG A 356 -19.56 -5.36 -36.65
CA ARG A 356 -20.58 -5.63 -35.62
C ARG A 356 -21.92 -6.10 -36.20
N ASN A 357 -21.85 -7.03 -37.15
CA ASN A 357 -22.99 -7.55 -37.91
C ASN A 357 -23.03 -9.08 -37.93
N GLU A 358 -22.07 -9.74 -37.28
CA GLU A 358 -21.97 -11.20 -37.22
C GLU A 358 -22.39 -11.69 -35.83
N GLY A 359 -22.97 -12.89 -35.78
CA GLY A 359 -23.48 -13.44 -34.53
C GLY A 359 -24.75 -12.74 -34.03
N GLU A 360 -25.22 -13.20 -32.88
CA GLU A 360 -26.46 -12.73 -32.25
C GLU A 360 -26.13 -11.87 -31.03
N HIS A 361 -25.45 -12.48 -30.05
CA HIS A 361 -25.06 -11.82 -28.81
C HIS A 361 -23.87 -12.55 -28.16
N GLN A 362 -22.72 -11.91 -27.93
CA GLN A 362 -21.52 -12.61 -27.43
C GLN A 362 -21.76 -13.28 -26.07
N VAL A 363 -22.55 -12.67 -25.19
CA VAL A 363 -22.93 -13.29 -23.90
C VAL A 363 -23.70 -14.59 -24.15
N MET A 364 -24.68 -14.58 -25.05
CA MET A 364 -25.49 -15.75 -25.36
C MET A 364 -24.67 -16.85 -26.03
N GLU A 365 -23.79 -16.47 -26.96
CA GLU A 365 -22.88 -17.37 -27.68
C GLU A 365 -21.96 -18.11 -26.70
N ILE A 366 -21.35 -17.37 -25.76
CA ILE A 366 -20.49 -17.95 -24.71
C ILE A 366 -21.29 -18.89 -23.81
N MET A 367 -22.43 -18.42 -23.27
CA MET A 367 -23.26 -19.24 -22.38
C MET A 367 -23.78 -20.50 -23.06
N ARG A 368 -24.14 -20.42 -24.35
CA ARG A 368 -24.58 -21.58 -25.13
C ARG A 368 -23.46 -22.60 -25.31
N SER A 369 -22.24 -22.12 -25.55
CA SER A 369 -21.08 -22.97 -25.87
C SER A 369 -20.52 -23.74 -24.67
N ALA A 370 -20.90 -23.38 -23.44
CA ALA A 370 -20.30 -23.91 -22.22
C ALA A 370 -21.32 -24.48 -21.23
N ARG A 371 -20.99 -25.60 -20.58
CA ARG A 371 -21.80 -26.14 -19.47
C ARG A 371 -21.72 -25.27 -18.23
N CYS A 372 -20.56 -24.66 -17.98
CA CYS A 372 -20.33 -23.65 -16.97
C CYS A 372 -19.67 -22.41 -17.57
N ALA A 373 -20.25 -21.23 -17.36
CA ALA A 373 -19.65 -19.97 -17.76
C ALA A 373 -19.39 -19.09 -16.54
N VAL A 374 -18.13 -18.73 -16.31
CA VAL A 374 -17.67 -17.87 -15.21
C VAL A 374 -17.36 -16.49 -15.79
N PHE A 375 -18.08 -15.47 -15.38
CA PHE A 375 -17.92 -14.09 -15.85
C PHE A 375 -17.33 -13.22 -14.75
N PHE A 376 -16.15 -12.65 -15.00
CA PHE A 376 -15.56 -11.62 -14.17
C PHE A 376 -15.93 -10.25 -14.72
N THR A 377 -16.74 -9.49 -13.99
CA THR A 377 -17.29 -8.20 -14.43
C THR A 377 -16.95 -7.05 -13.51
N ASP A 378 -17.02 -5.85 -14.07
CA ASP A 378 -16.95 -4.58 -13.36
C ASP A 378 -17.89 -3.60 -14.06
N ASP A 379 -19.08 -3.41 -13.48
CA ASP A 379 -20.12 -2.59 -14.10
C ASP A 379 -19.74 -1.10 -14.14
N ASP A 380 -18.80 -0.68 -13.28
CA ASP A 380 -18.28 0.68 -13.22
C ASP A 380 -17.14 0.93 -14.25
N GLN A 381 -16.73 -0.07 -15.04
CA GLN A 381 -15.67 0.06 -16.07
C GLN A 381 -16.19 0.04 -17.52
N ARG A 382 -17.37 0.64 -17.76
CA ARG A 382 -17.86 0.84 -19.14
C ARG A 382 -17.03 1.90 -19.86
N VAL A 383 -16.27 1.52 -20.89
CA VAL A 383 -15.43 2.45 -21.68
C VAL A 383 -15.72 2.41 -23.18
N THR A 384 -16.76 1.70 -23.63
CA THR A 384 -17.38 1.94 -24.95
C THR A 384 -18.90 1.93 -24.87
N ILE A 385 -19.56 2.59 -25.83
CA ILE A 385 -21.03 2.56 -25.93
C ILE A 385 -21.59 1.18 -26.29
N TYR A 386 -20.75 0.27 -26.80
CA TYR A 386 -21.11 -1.08 -27.26
C TYR A 386 -20.81 -2.18 -26.24
N ASP A 387 -20.29 -1.81 -25.08
CA ASP A 387 -20.09 -2.74 -23.97
C ASP A 387 -21.48 -3.16 -23.43
N VAL A 388 -21.76 -4.46 -23.41
CA VAL A 388 -23.05 -5.03 -22.99
C VAL A 388 -22.92 -6.07 -21.88
N GLY A 389 -21.75 -6.62 -21.60
CA GLY A 389 -21.59 -7.75 -20.68
C GLY A 389 -21.61 -7.42 -19.19
N HIS A 390 -22.46 -6.46 -18.79
CA HIS A 390 -22.69 -6.04 -17.40
C HIS A 390 -23.56 -7.05 -16.64
N SER A 391 -23.54 -7.02 -15.31
CA SER A 391 -24.19 -8.03 -14.46
C SER A 391 -25.67 -8.26 -14.79
N ASP A 392 -26.42 -7.20 -15.07
CA ASP A 392 -27.85 -7.29 -15.40
C ASP A 392 -28.10 -8.03 -16.73
N GLU A 393 -27.28 -7.76 -17.74
CA GLU A 393 -27.35 -8.42 -19.05
C GLU A 393 -26.98 -9.90 -18.94
N LEU A 394 -25.92 -10.21 -18.19
CA LEU A 394 -25.50 -11.58 -17.90
C LEU A 394 -26.64 -12.33 -17.19
N ARG A 395 -27.28 -11.71 -16.20
CA ARG A 395 -28.40 -12.31 -15.48
C ARG A 395 -29.60 -12.53 -16.39
N HIS A 396 -29.91 -11.58 -17.27
CA HIS A 396 -31.00 -11.70 -18.24
C HIS A 396 -30.78 -12.91 -19.14
N HIS A 397 -29.63 -13.00 -19.80
CA HIS A 397 -29.34 -14.10 -20.73
C HIS A 397 -29.22 -15.45 -20.04
N ALA A 398 -28.65 -15.51 -18.84
CA ALA A 398 -28.58 -16.75 -18.07
C ALA A 398 -29.98 -17.30 -17.75
N LYS A 399 -30.93 -16.42 -17.37
CA LYS A 399 -32.33 -16.81 -17.16
C LYS A 399 -32.97 -17.31 -18.45
N THR A 400 -32.76 -16.64 -19.58
CA THR A 400 -33.33 -17.08 -20.88
C THR A 400 -32.81 -18.44 -21.32
N GLN A 401 -31.59 -18.82 -20.92
CA GLN A 401 -31.01 -20.14 -21.20
C GLN A 401 -31.34 -21.21 -20.12
N GLY A 402 -32.17 -20.87 -19.13
CA GLY A 402 -32.53 -21.80 -18.04
C GLY A 402 -31.36 -22.18 -17.13
N ALA A 403 -30.27 -21.42 -17.13
CA ALA A 403 -29.11 -21.66 -16.30
C ALA A 403 -29.39 -21.33 -14.82
N GLU A 404 -28.70 -22.03 -13.92
CA GLU A 404 -28.63 -21.64 -12.52
C GLU A 404 -27.56 -20.55 -12.36
N ILE A 405 -27.89 -19.50 -11.60
CA ILE A 405 -27.07 -18.30 -11.47
C ILE A 405 -26.49 -18.25 -10.06
N THR A 406 -25.18 -18.11 -9.96
CA THR A 406 -24.46 -17.79 -8.72
C THR A 406 -23.80 -16.42 -8.86
N GLU A 407 -24.11 -15.48 -7.97
CA GLU A 407 -23.49 -14.16 -7.94
C GLU A 407 -22.52 -14.06 -6.76
N LEU A 408 -21.30 -13.60 -7.04
CA LEU A 408 -20.19 -13.49 -6.10
C LEU A 408 -19.55 -12.10 -6.22
N ALA A 409 -18.87 -11.67 -5.16
CA ALA A 409 -18.19 -10.38 -5.13
C ALA A 409 -16.74 -10.52 -4.66
N LEU A 410 -15.84 -9.77 -5.27
CA LEU A 410 -14.46 -9.57 -4.83
C LEU A 410 -14.33 -8.12 -4.33
N THR A 411 -14.25 -7.97 -3.01
CA THR A 411 -14.26 -6.65 -2.37
C THR A 411 -12.85 -6.13 -2.07
N SER A 412 -11.91 -7.01 -1.76
CA SER A 412 -10.55 -6.63 -1.33
C SER A 412 -9.71 -6.04 -2.47
N GLN A 413 -9.08 -4.90 -2.21
CA GLN A 413 -8.29 -4.15 -3.19
C GLN A 413 -6.77 -4.36 -3.03
N PHE A 414 -6.08 -4.64 -4.15
CA PHE A 414 -4.63 -4.91 -4.17
C PHE A 414 -3.81 -3.93 -5.03
N ARG A 415 -4.47 -3.03 -5.76
CA ARG A 415 -3.80 -2.02 -6.60
C ARG A 415 -3.78 -0.66 -5.91
N CYS A 416 -2.99 0.27 -6.44
CA CYS A 416 -2.82 1.62 -5.92
C CYS A 416 -2.30 1.58 -4.48
N ASN A 417 -1.27 0.77 -4.24
CA ASN A 417 -0.71 0.48 -2.91
C ASN A 417 -1.74 -0.12 -1.92
N GLY A 418 -2.85 -0.67 -2.40
CA GLY A 418 -3.96 -1.11 -1.55
C GLY A 418 -4.83 0.03 -1.00
N SER A 419 -4.64 1.26 -1.48
CA SER A 419 -5.40 2.44 -1.03
C SER A 419 -6.82 2.43 -1.60
N GLU A 420 -7.78 2.01 -0.78
CA GLU A 420 -9.21 2.24 -1.02
C GLU A 420 -9.53 3.75 -1.03
N GLY A 421 -8.80 4.53 -0.23
CA GLY A 421 -8.88 5.99 -0.17
C GLY A 421 -8.61 6.65 -1.53
N TYR A 422 -7.60 6.20 -2.28
CA TYR A 422 -7.30 6.71 -3.62
C TYR A 422 -8.40 6.43 -4.62
N LEU A 423 -8.98 5.23 -4.62
CA LEU A 423 -10.09 4.92 -5.54
C LEU A 423 -11.34 5.73 -5.21
N ALA A 424 -11.69 5.82 -3.93
CA ALA A 424 -12.80 6.64 -3.48
C ALA A 424 -12.59 8.12 -3.83
N TRP A 425 -11.37 8.61 -3.64
CA TRP A 425 -10.97 9.97 -4.01
C TRP A 425 -11.05 10.21 -5.50
N LEU A 426 -10.58 9.27 -6.32
CA LEU A 426 -10.60 9.39 -7.77
C LEU A 426 -12.04 9.40 -8.30
N ASP A 427 -12.92 8.54 -7.75
CA ASP A 427 -14.34 8.48 -8.08
C ASP A 427 -15.04 9.82 -7.79
N ASN A 428 -14.74 10.44 -6.64
CA ASN A 428 -15.26 11.75 -6.26
C ASN A 428 -14.68 12.86 -7.14
N THR A 429 -13.36 12.87 -7.29
CA THR A 429 -12.62 13.90 -8.02
C THR A 429 -13.04 13.95 -9.48
N LEU A 430 -13.20 12.81 -10.15
CA LEU A 430 -13.71 12.74 -11.53
C LEU A 430 -15.23 12.89 -11.65
N GLU A 431 -15.95 13.11 -10.55
CA GLU A 431 -17.42 13.19 -10.49
C GLU A 431 -18.10 11.97 -11.12
N ILE A 432 -17.58 10.78 -10.84
CA ILE A 432 -18.18 9.49 -11.22
C ILE A 432 -19.25 9.10 -10.20
N ARG A 433 -18.91 9.21 -8.91
CA ARG A 433 -19.85 9.07 -7.79
C ARG A 433 -19.34 9.83 -6.56
N PRO A 434 -20.25 10.38 -5.74
CA PRO A 434 -19.86 11.02 -4.50
C PRO A 434 -19.30 9.98 -3.51
N THR A 435 -18.18 10.32 -2.89
CA THR A 435 -17.55 9.52 -1.82
C THR A 435 -17.10 10.44 -0.67
N ALA A 436 -16.81 9.87 0.50
CA ALA A 436 -16.32 10.64 1.66
C ALA A 436 -14.90 11.21 1.45
N ASN A 437 -14.09 10.59 0.58
CA ASN A 437 -12.72 10.98 0.31
C ASN A 437 -12.69 12.12 -0.72
N VAL A 438 -12.84 13.36 -0.28
CA VAL A 438 -12.80 14.54 -1.15
C VAL A 438 -11.38 15.04 -1.45
N THR A 439 -10.39 14.56 -0.69
CA THR A 439 -8.97 14.86 -0.86
C THR A 439 -8.14 13.61 -0.59
N ILE A 440 -6.92 13.55 -1.13
CA ILE A 440 -5.95 12.49 -0.85
C ILE A 440 -4.63 13.07 -0.33
N ASP A 441 -3.99 12.37 0.61
CA ASP A 441 -2.63 12.64 1.04
C ASP A 441 -1.60 11.93 0.14
N GLN A 442 -0.53 12.61 -0.25
CA GLN A 442 0.53 12.03 -1.09
C GLN A 442 1.25 10.83 -0.44
N SER A 443 1.18 10.68 0.88
CA SER A 443 1.69 9.51 1.61
C SER A 443 0.86 8.24 1.35
N GLU A 444 -0.43 8.37 1.06
CA GLU A 444 -1.30 7.23 0.74
C GLU A 444 -1.00 6.67 -0.66
N TYR A 445 -0.78 7.56 -1.63
CA TYR A 445 -0.48 7.22 -3.01
C TYR A 445 0.22 8.39 -3.73
N ASP A 446 1.31 8.11 -4.45
CA ASP A 446 2.12 9.12 -5.14
C ASP A 446 1.39 9.68 -6.38
N PHE A 447 0.46 10.61 -6.13
CA PHE A 447 -0.29 11.32 -7.15
C PHE A 447 0.26 12.75 -7.34
N ARG A 448 0.61 13.10 -8.59
CA ARG A 448 1.19 14.41 -8.93
C ARG A 448 0.60 14.97 -10.20
N VAL A 449 0.41 16.30 -10.24
CA VAL A 449 -0.09 17.02 -11.42
C VAL A 449 1.00 17.95 -11.95
N PHE A 450 1.47 17.67 -13.16
CA PHE A 450 2.55 18.38 -13.85
C PHE A 450 2.02 19.51 -14.72
N ASP A 451 2.76 20.61 -14.79
CA ASP A 451 2.50 21.70 -15.74
C ASP A 451 3.12 21.45 -17.12
N ASP A 452 4.12 20.56 -17.21
CA ASP A 452 4.83 20.22 -18.45
C ASP A 452 4.74 18.70 -18.73
N PRO A 453 4.21 18.28 -19.90
CA PRO A 453 4.13 16.87 -20.26
C PRO A 453 5.50 16.23 -20.52
N CYS A 454 6.52 17.00 -20.92
CA CYS A 454 7.90 16.54 -21.09
C CYS A 454 8.52 16.14 -19.73
N GLU A 455 8.32 16.94 -18.68
CA GLU A 455 8.80 16.62 -17.33
C GLU A 455 8.14 15.35 -16.78
N MET A 456 6.82 15.25 -16.93
CA MET A 456 6.06 14.06 -16.53
C MET A 456 6.59 12.82 -17.25
N HIS A 457 6.79 12.90 -18.57
CA HIS A 457 7.26 11.77 -19.38
C HIS A 457 8.70 11.38 -19.01
N ALA A 458 9.60 12.34 -18.81
CA ALA A 458 10.97 12.09 -18.39
C ALA A 458 11.05 11.40 -17.03
N LEU A 459 10.19 11.78 -16.07
CA LEU A 459 10.10 11.09 -14.79
C LEU A 459 9.62 9.65 -14.95
N ILE A 460 8.64 9.39 -15.82
CA ILE A 460 8.19 8.04 -16.14
C ILE A 460 9.31 7.21 -16.78
N GLU A 461 10.08 7.78 -17.71
CA GLU A 461 11.26 7.12 -18.30
C GLU A 461 12.30 6.78 -17.22
N GLN A 462 12.57 7.71 -16.30
CA GLN A 462 13.47 7.47 -15.17
C GLN A 462 12.99 6.31 -14.30
N LYS A 463 11.71 6.31 -13.89
CA LYS A 463 11.11 5.22 -13.09
C LYS A 463 11.10 3.90 -13.85
N ASN A 464 10.96 3.94 -15.18
CA ASN A 464 10.96 2.74 -16.02
C ASN A 464 12.31 2.01 -16.05
N ARG A 465 13.44 2.72 -15.88
CA ARG A 465 14.79 2.12 -15.94
C ARG A 465 15.02 1.01 -14.91
N ALA A 466 14.30 1.04 -13.79
CA ALA A 466 14.48 0.06 -12.72
C ALA A 466 14.01 -1.36 -13.10
N ASN A 467 12.88 -1.48 -13.82
CA ASN A 467 12.24 -2.79 -14.05
C ASN A 467 11.34 -2.87 -15.30
N ASN A 468 11.37 -1.85 -16.15
CA ASN A 468 10.55 -1.74 -17.36
C ASN A 468 9.02 -1.74 -17.12
N ARG A 469 8.54 -1.23 -15.97
CA ARG A 469 7.10 -1.22 -15.61
C ARG A 469 6.48 0.16 -15.49
N SER A 470 7.00 1.18 -16.17
CA SER A 470 6.39 2.51 -16.16
C SER A 470 6.10 2.98 -17.58
N ARG A 471 4.90 3.52 -17.83
CA ARG A 471 4.48 3.98 -19.17
C ARG A 471 3.64 5.24 -19.10
N VAL A 472 3.66 6.02 -20.18
CA VAL A 472 2.73 7.12 -20.41
C VAL A 472 1.55 6.62 -21.24
N VAL A 473 0.35 7.00 -20.83
CA VAL A 473 -0.92 6.73 -21.51
C VAL A 473 -1.70 8.04 -21.68
N ALA A 474 -2.64 8.07 -22.62
CA ALA A 474 -3.46 9.24 -22.88
C ALA A 474 -4.92 8.88 -23.19
N GLY A 475 -5.81 9.85 -22.98
CA GLY A 475 -7.14 9.83 -23.58
C GLY A 475 -7.06 9.83 -25.11
N TYR A 476 -8.07 9.31 -25.79
CA TYR A 476 -8.05 9.14 -27.25
C TYR A 476 -8.47 10.44 -27.99
N CYS A 477 -7.73 11.53 -27.74
CA CYS A 477 -8.02 12.87 -28.27
C CYS A 477 -7.24 13.20 -29.56
N TRP A 478 -6.09 12.56 -29.77
CA TRP A 478 -5.20 12.88 -30.89
C TRP A 478 -5.43 11.98 -32.10
N PRO A 479 -5.25 12.51 -33.33
CA PRO A 479 -5.26 11.71 -34.54
C PRO A 479 -4.10 10.69 -34.55
N TRP A 480 -4.16 9.73 -35.49
CA TRP A 480 -3.12 8.70 -35.64
C TRP A 480 -2.51 8.72 -37.07
N PRO A 481 -1.84 9.81 -37.48
CA PRO A 481 -1.16 9.90 -38.76
C PRO A 481 -0.04 8.86 -38.92
N SER A 482 0.63 8.46 -37.82
CA SER A 482 1.75 7.50 -37.87
C SER A 482 1.35 6.12 -38.40
N LYS A 483 0.05 5.80 -38.33
CA LYS A 483 -0.54 4.59 -38.92
C LYS A 483 -0.27 4.45 -40.42
N LYS A 484 -0.25 5.58 -41.14
CA LYS A 484 -0.02 5.62 -42.58
C LYS A 484 1.39 6.07 -42.92
N ASN A 485 1.97 6.95 -42.11
CA ASN A 485 3.31 7.46 -42.28
C ASN A 485 4.11 7.24 -40.98
N PRO A 486 4.92 6.18 -40.87
CA PRO A 486 5.64 5.84 -39.63
C PRO A 486 6.50 6.97 -39.04
N ASP A 487 6.92 7.93 -39.85
CA ASP A 487 7.74 9.06 -39.40
C ASP A 487 6.94 10.18 -38.73
N ALA A 488 5.61 10.22 -38.92
CA ALA A 488 4.75 11.27 -38.38
C ALA A 488 4.59 11.20 -36.85
N TRP A 489 4.34 12.36 -36.24
CA TRP A 489 3.99 12.50 -34.83
C TRP A 489 2.48 12.45 -34.62
N ASP A 490 2.02 11.71 -33.62
CA ASP A 490 0.60 11.54 -33.34
C ASP A 490 0.10 12.51 -32.28
N ILE A 491 0.72 12.47 -31.11
CA ILE A 491 0.42 13.35 -29.98
C ILE A 491 1.39 14.51 -30.06
N GLN A 492 0.85 15.69 -30.31
CA GLN A 492 1.59 16.92 -30.40
C GLN A 492 0.99 17.92 -29.42
N ILE A 493 1.83 18.49 -28.55
CA ILE A 493 1.48 19.59 -27.65
C ILE A 493 2.52 20.68 -27.92
N PRO A 494 2.28 21.56 -28.93
CA PRO A 494 3.30 22.47 -29.45
C PRO A 494 3.87 23.44 -28.42
N GLU A 495 3.06 23.83 -27.43
CA GLU A 495 3.45 24.74 -26.34
C GLU A 495 4.69 24.25 -25.55
N PHE A 496 4.92 22.94 -25.53
CA PHE A 496 6.03 22.29 -24.81
C PHE A 496 7.01 21.56 -25.73
N ASP A 497 6.88 21.72 -27.05
CA ASP A 497 7.58 20.90 -28.05
C ASP A 497 7.46 19.38 -27.79
N TYR A 498 6.31 18.96 -27.24
CA TYR A 498 6.08 17.56 -26.92
C TYR A 498 5.52 16.83 -28.13
N HIS A 499 6.29 15.87 -28.66
CA HIS A 499 5.90 15.01 -29.78
C HIS A 499 6.09 13.55 -29.43
N ARG A 500 5.04 12.74 -29.58
CA ARG A 500 5.07 11.30 -29.35
C ARG A 500 4.19 10.55 -30.34
N ARG A 501 4.50 9.27 -30.53
CA ARG A 501 3.72 8.33 -31.34
C ARG A 501 2.81 7.50 -30.46
N TRP A 502 1.66 7.10 -31.01
CA TRP A 502 0.83 6.04 -30.46
C TRP A 502 1.55 4.69 -30.58
N ASN A 503 1.19 3.77 -29.71
CA ASN A 503 1.75 2.44 -29.61
C ASN A 503 1.19 1.37 -30.57
N LEU A 504 0.31 1.76 -31.48
CA LEU A 504 -0.65 0.85 -32.11
C LEU A 504 -0.17 0.21 -33.43
N THR A 505 1.06 0.49 -33.90
CA THR A 505 1.59 0.00 -35.19
C THR A 505 2.53 -1.20 -35.07
N GLU A 506 3.54 -1.15 -34.20
CA GLU A 506 4.62 -2.15 -34.18
C GLU A 506 4.39 -3.28 -33.17
N ASP A 507 4.18 -2.95 -31.90
CA ASP A 507 4.16 -3.95 -30.82
C ASP A 507 2.75 -4.42 -30.42
N GLY A 508 1.70 -3.78 -30.96
CA GLY A 508 0.31 -4.18 -30.74
C GLY A 508 -0.03 -4.37 -29.26
N GLY A 509 -0.57 -5.54 -28.91
CA GLY A 509 -0.92 -5.87 -27.52
C GLY A 509 0.28 -6.10 -26.60
N LEU A 510 1.49 -6.28 -27.15
CA LEU A 510 2.71 -6.52 -26.38
C LEU A 510 3.44 -5.23 -25.97
N TRP A 511 2.94 -4.07 -26.41
CA TRP A 511 3.55 -2.75 -26.15
C TRP A 511 4.02 -2.58 -24.70
N ILE A 512 3.19 -2.95 -23.72
CA ILE A 512 3.48 -2.71 -22.31
C ILE A 512 4.76 -3.40 -21.82
N MET A 513 5.21 -4.47 -22.49
CA MET A 513 6.40 -5.24 -22.09
C MET A 513 7.67 -4.79 -22.81
N LYS A 514 7.57 -3.94 -23.82
CA LYS A 514 8.66 -3.69 -24.77
C LYS A 514 9.60 -2.61 -24.23
N PRO A 515 10.93 -2.80 -24.23
CA PRO A 515 11.85 -1.86 -23.56
C PRO A 515 11.75 -0.42 -24.07
N ARG A 516 11.64 -0.24 -25.39
CA ARG A 516 11.59 1.08 -26.04
C ARG A 516 10.21 1.71 -26.06
N SER A 517 9.18 0.96 -25.66
CA SER A 517 7.82 1.44 -25.75
C SER A 517 7.46 2.54 -24.76
N VAL A 518 8.34 2.79 -23.78
CA VAL A 518 8.27 3.95 -22.90
C VAL A 518 8.41 5.27 -23.67
N GLU A 519 9.09 5.27 -24.83
CA GLU A 519 9.22 6.43 -25.73
C GLU A 519 7.91 6.73 -26.48
N GLN A 520 6.88 5.90 -26.32
CA GLN A 520 5.57 6.00 -26.98
C GLN A 520 4.47 6.23 -25.94
N VAL A 521 3.29 6.65 -26.41
CA VAL A 521 2.12 6.82 -25.55
C VAL A 521 1.09 5.73 -25.84
N GLY A 522 0.63 5.07 -24.78
CA GLY A 522 -0.44 4.08 -24.84
C GLY A 522 -1.84 4.70 -24.76
N CYS A 523 -2.85 3.91 -25.13
CA CYS A 523 -4.25 4.25 -24.88
C CYS A 523 -4.94 3.17 -24.04
N ILE A 524 -6.19 3.42 -23.68
CA ILE A 524 -7.01 2.49 -22.87
C ILE A 524 -7.00 1.04 -23.39
N HIS A 525 -7.02 0.84 -24.71
CA HIS A 525 -7.05 -0.49 -25.33
C HIS A 525 -5.77 -1.32 -25.13
N THR A 526 -4.68 -0.67 -24.73
CA THR A 526 -3.35 -1.28 -24.66
C THR A 526 -2.85 -1.46 -23.23
N CYS A 527 -3.50 -0.82 -22.26
CA CYS A 527 -3.17 -0.94 -20.84
C CYS A 527 -4.31 -1.50 -19.98
N GLN A 528 -5.56 -1.51 -20.46
CA GLN A 528 -6.68 -2.08 -19.70
C GLN A 528 -6.45 -3.57 -19.41
N GLY A 529 -6.69 -3.99 -18.17
CA GLY A 529 -6.39 -5.35 -17.69
C GLY A 529 -4.92 -5.62 -17.35
N LEU A 530 -4.04 -4.64 -17.54
CA LEU A 530 -2.61 -4.73 -17.24
C LEU A 530 -2.20 -3.71 -16.17
N GLU A 531 -1.04 -3.91 -15.57
CA GLU A 531 -0.54 -3.16 -14.41
C GLU A 531 0.86 -2.59 -14.67
N LEU A 532 1.11 -1.42 -14.08
CA LEU A 532 2.37 -0.68 -14.13
C LEU A 532 2.79 -0.30 -12.72
N ASP A 533 4.08 -0.15 -12.46
CA ASP A 533 4.57 0.44 -11.22
C ASP A 533 4.17 1.91 -11.14
N TYR A 534 4.45 2.69 -12.20
CA TYR A 534 4.08 4.09 -12.33
C TYR A 534 3.40 4.33 -13.67
N VAL A 535 2.35 5.16 -13.67
CA VAL A 535 1.65 5.57 -14.89
C VAL A 535 1.69 7.08 -15.04
N GLY A 536 2.06 7.55 -16.23
CA GLY A 536 1.84 8.95 -16.65
C GLY A 536 0.55 9.03 -17.45
N VAL A 537 -0.35 9.97 -17.16
CA VAL A 537 -1.65 10.12 -17.82
C VAL A 537 -1.75 11.51 -18.41
N ILE A 538 -1.87 11.58 -19.73
CA ILE A 538 -2.18 12.82 -20.46
C ILE A 538 -3.70 12.89 -20.64
N ILE A 539 -4.32 13.87 -19.97
CA ILE A 539 -5.72 14.23 -20.14
C ILE A 539 -5.82 15.25 -21.27
N GLY A 540 -6.55 14.88 -22.33
CA GLY A 540 -6.80 15.77 -23.45
C GLY A 540 -8.05 16.62 -23.27
N ASP A 541 -8.38 17.40 -24.29
CA ASP A 541 -9.48 18.37 -24.29
C ASP A 541 -10.90 17.75 -24.16
N ASP A 542 -11.02 16.42 -24.14
CA ASP A 542 -12.31 15.74 -23.95
C ASP A 542 -12.79 15.73 -22.50
N LEU A 543 -11.94 16.13 -21.54
CA LEU A 543 -12.27 16.32 -20.13
C LEU A 543 -11.74 17.69 -19.66
N VAL A 544 -12.63 18.56 -19.18
CA VAL A 544 -12.31 19.93 -18.77
C VAL A 544 -13.01 20.29 -17.47
N TYR A 545 -12.54 21.34 -16.78
CA TYR A 545 -13.20 21.84 -15.57
C TYR A 545 -13.85 23.20 -15.82
N ARG A 546 -15.19 23.26 -15.71
CA ARG A 546 -15.97 24.48 -15.99
C ARG A 546 -17.07 24.64 -14.95
N ASN A 547 -17.30 25.87 -14.48
CA ASN A 547 -18.39 26.23 -13.57
C ASN A 547 -18.46 25.33 -12.32
N GLY A 548 -17.31 24.98 -11.74
CA GLY A 548 -17.23 24.14 -10.55
C GLY A 548 -17.46 22.65 -10.79
N ARG A 549 -17.51 22.19 -12.06
CA ARG A 549 -17.77 20.80 -12.41
C ARG A 549 -16.78 20.24 -13.44
N VAL A 550 -16.53 18.93 -13.34
CA VAL A 550 -15.87 18.14 -14.38
C VAL A 550 -16.84 17.92 -15.54
N VAL A 551 -16.52 18.46 -16.71
CA VAL A 551 -17.37 18.43 -17.91
C VAL A 551 -16.62 17.73 -19.04
N ILE A 552 -17.34 16.92 -19.81
CA ILE A 552 -16.80 16.24 -20.99
C ILE A 552 -17.10 17.02 -22.28
N ASP A 553 -16.17 16.99 -23.24
CA ASP A 553 -16.40 17.41 -24.62
C ASP A 553 -16.10 16.26 -25.59
N ALA A 554 -17.13 15.48 -25.90
CA ALA A 554 -16.99 14.33 -26.80
C ALA A 554 -16.56 14.71 -28.23
N ASN A 555 -16.68 15.98 -28.66
CA ASN A 555 -16.21 16.42 -29.98
C ASN A 555 -14.69 16.59 -30.05
N LYS A 556 -14.03 16.67 -28.90
CA LYS A 556 -12.57 16.77 -28.79
C LYS A 556 -11.88 15.41 -28.84
N ARG A 557 -12.64 14.31 -28.86
CA ARG A 557 -12.10 12.98 -29.15
C ARG A 557 -11.75 12.84 -30.63
N ALA A 558 -10.71 12.06 -30.91
CA ALA A 558 -10.30 11.82 -32.28
C ALA A 558 -11.40 11.08 -33.05
N SER A 559 -11.63 11.44 -34.32
CA SER A 559 -12.64 10.77 -35.17
C SER A 559 -12.35 9.28 -35.41
N SER A 560 -11.09 8.86 -35.20
CA SER A 560 -10.66 7.45 -35.25
C SER A 560 -11.05 6.64 -34.02
N ASP A 561 -11.46 7.28 -32.93
CA ASP A 561 -11.87 6.62 -31.69
C ASP A 561 -13.09 5.73 -31.92
N GLN A 562 -12.90 4.41 -31.80
CA GLN A 562 -13.98 3.44 -31.97
C GLN A 562 -14.88 3.33 -30.75
N SER A 563 -14.47 3.86 -29.58
CA SER A 563 -15.20 3.73 -28.32
C SER A 563 -16.44 4.64 -28.26
N VAL A 564 -16.41 5.77 -28.95
CA VAL A 564 -17.53 6.74 -29.09
C VAL A 564 -18.15 6.75 -30.49
N ARG A 565 -17.69 5.89 -31.40
CA ARG A 565 -18.27 5.77 -32.75
C ARG A 565 -19.75 5.44 -32.61
N GLY A 566 -20.64 6.18 -33.28
CA GLY A 566 -22.09 6.02 -33.14
C GLY A 566 -22.75 7.02 -32.17
N LEU A 567 -21.99 7.66 -31.28
CA LEU A 567 -22.50 8.66 -30.34
C LEU A 567 -23.18 9.84 -31.06
N LYS A 568 -22.62 10.30 -32.19
CA LYS A 568 -23.25 11.36 -33.02
C LYS A 568 -24.61 10.97 -33.61
N LYS A 569 -24.86 9.68 -33.84
CA LYS A 569 -26.18 9.19 -34.27
C LYS A 569 -27.12 9.18 -33.07
N MET A 570 -26.69 8.58 -31.96
CA MET A 570 -27.46 8.53 -30.72
C MET A 570 -27.81 9.92 -30.19
N MET A 571 -26.90 10.89 -30.29
CA MET A 571 -27.13 12.29 -29.89
C MET A 571 -28.22 12.98 -30.71
N ARG A 572 -28.50 12.49 -31.93
CA ARG A 572 -29.63 12.98 -32.76
C ARG A 572 -30.94 12.29 -32.43
N GLU A 573 -30.87 11.03 -32.00
CA GLU A 573 -32.04 10.18 -31.73
C GLU A 573 -32.52 10.32 -30.27
N ASN A 574 -31.62 10.12 -29.31
CA ASN A 574 -31.84 10.20 -27.86
C ASN A 574 -30.73 11.06 -27.19
N PRO A 575 -30.82 12.40 -27.25
CA PRO A 575 -29.75 13.29 -26.77
C PRO A 575 -29.38 13.10 -25.30
N HIS A 576 -30.38 12.94 -24.42
CA HIS A 576 -30.15 12.81 -22.97
C HIS A 576 -29.39 11.53 -22.61
N GLU A 577 -29.80 10.41 -23.19
CA GLU A 577 -29.15 9.10 -22.99
C GLU A 577 -27.73 9.10 -23.59
N ALA A 578 -27.57 9.67 -24.80
CA ALA A 578 -26.27 9.80 -25.44
C ALA A 578 -25.29 10.63 -24.60
N GLN A 579 -25.76 11.72 -23.99
CA GLN A 579 -24.93 12.57 -23.14
C GLN A 579 -24.51 11.86 -21.86
N GLY A 580 -25.43 11.17 -21.17
CA GLY A 580 -25.11 10.39 -19.98
C GLY A 580 -24.12 9.25 -20.27
N LEU A 581 -24.27 8.58 -21.41
CA LEU A 581 -23.35 7.53 -21.84
C LEU A 581 -21.97 8.08 -22.24
N ALA A 582 -21.92 9.25 -22.88
CA ALA A 582 -20.66 9.92 -23.20
C ALA A 582 -19.89 10.30 -21.93
N ASP A 583 -20.59 10.89 -20.94
CA ASP A 583 -20.02 11.27 -19.65
C ASP A 583 -19.42 10.05 -18.94
N LEU A 584 -20.19 8.97 -18.85
CA LEU A 584 -19.75 7.70 -18.26
C LEU A 584 -18.50 7.15 -18.98
N VAL A 585 -18.52 7.04 -20.31
CA VAL A 585 -17.42 6.45 -21.09
C VAL A 585 -16.12 7.25 -20.96
N VAL A 586 -16.19 8.59 -21.02
CA VAL A 586 -15.00 9.45 -20.95
C VAL A 586 -14.42 9.43 -19.53
N LYS A 587 -15.24 9.62 -18.49
CA LYS A 587 -14.78 9.58 -17.10
C LYS A 587 -14.22 8.21 -16.74
N ASN A 588 -14.89 7.13 -17.14
CA ASN A 588 -14.38 5.77 -16.92
C ASN A 588 -13.09 5.49 -17.69
N THR A 589 -12.89 6.11 -18.86
CA THR A 589 -11.60 6.01 -19.57
C THR A 589 -10.48 6.52 -18.67
N TYR A 590 -10.59 7.76 -18.18
CA TYR A 590 -9.55 8.37 -17.34
C TYR A 590 -9.40 7.68 -15.99
N ARG A 591 -10.51 7.30 -15.33
CA ARG A 591 -10.49 6.46 -14.13
C ARG A 591 -9.71 5.17 -14.36
N THR A 592 -9.93 4.52 -15.49
CA THR A 592 -9.25 3.26 -15.83
C THR A 592 -7.77 3.47 -16.13
N LEU A 593 -7.37 4.60 -16.72
CA LEU A 593 -5.96 4.95 -16.96
C LEU A 593 -5.22 5.30 -15.65
N MET A 594 -5.84 6.12 -14.79
CA MET A 594 -5.27 6.61 -13.53
C MET A 594 -5.19 5.53 -12.44
N THR A 595 -5.84 4.38 -12.65
CA THR A 595 -5.77 3.19 -11.78
C THR A 595 -4.85 2.10 -12.33
N ARG A 596 -3.92 2.42 -13.24
CA ARG A 596 -2.92 1.46 -13.75
C ARG A 596 -1.64 1.41 -12.95
N GLY A 597 -1.28 2.50 -12.27
CA GLY A 597 -0.11 2.59 -11.40
C GLY A 597 -0.33 1.83 -10.10
N MET A 598 0.63 1.01 -9.70
CA MET A 598 0.66 0.36 -8.40
C MET A 598 1.25 1.27 -7.33
N LYS A 599 2.24 2.10 -7.70
CA LYS A 599 3.01 2.96 -6.79
C LYS A 599 2.71 4.45 -6.96
N GLY A 600 2.33 4.89 -8.16
CA GLY A 600 2.05 6.30 -8.41
C GLY A 600 1.39 6.58 -9.76
N CYS A 601 0.71 7.73 -9.82
CA CYS A 601 0.04 8.26 -11.01
C CYS A 601 0.43 9.72 -11.20
N PHE A 602 1.03 10.02 -12.34
CA PHE A 602 1.44 11.37 -12.71
C PHE A 602 0.53 11.86 -13.83
N VAL A 603 0.05 13.09 -13.72
CA VAL A 603 -1.00 13.60 -14.61
C VAL A 603 -0.55 14.91 -15.23
N TYR A 604 -0.80 15.05 -16.52
CA TYR A 604 -0.78 16.34 -17.21
C TYR A 604 -2.15 16.56 -17.85
N CYS A 605 -2.70 17.77 -17.72
CA CYS A 605 -3.97 18.15 -18.34
C CYS A 605 -3.74 19.23 -19.38
N THR A 606 -4.33 19.10 -20.57
CA THR A 606 -4.36 20.19 -21.54
C THR A 606 -5.22 21.37 -21.05
N ASP A 607 -6.22 21.10 -20.20
CA ASP A 607 -7.04 22.11 -19.55
C ASP A 607 -6.44 22.56 -18.20
N LYS A 608 -5.95 23.80 -18.13
CA LYS A 608 -5.36 24.37 -16.91
C LYS A 608 -6.32 24.41 -15.71
N PRO A 609 -7.60 24.84 -15.85
CA PRO A 609 -8.56 24.76 -14.74
C PRO A 609 -8.74 23.35 -14.19
N LEU A 610 -8.70 22.32 -15.04
CA LEU A 610 -8.74 20.93 -14.59
C LEU A 610 -7.48 20.56 -13.79
N ALA A 611 -6.30 20.96 -14.26
CA ALA A 611 -5.05 20.73 -13.52
C ALA A 611 -5.09 21.38 -12.12
N GLU A 612 -5.54 22.63 -12.03
CA GLU A 612 -5.71 23.35 -10.74
C GLU A 612 -6.73 22.66 -9.84
N TYR A 613 -7.85 22.21 -10.40
CA TYR A 613 -8.84 21.43 -9.66
C TYR A 613 -8.24 20.13 -9.10
N LEU A 614 -7.55 19.34 -9.93
CA LEU A 614 -6.88 18.12 -9.46
C LEU A 614 -5.84 18.41 -8.37
N ARG A 615 -5.06 19.49 -8.50
CA ARG A 615 -4.11 19.92 -7.46
C ARG A 615 -4.80 20.29 -6.17
N SER A 616 -5.93 21.01 -6.23
CA SER A 616 -6.71 21.40 -5.05
C SER A 616 -7.27 20.19 -4.27
N ARG A 617 -7.40 19.05 -4.95
CA ARG A 617 -7.87 17.78 -4.40
C ARG A 617 -6.73 16.92 -3.82
N VAL A 618 -5.48 17.31 -4.02
CA VAL A 618 -4.30 16.65 -3.46
C VAL A 618 -3.79 17.51 -2.31
N ARG A 619 -3.72 16.93 -1.12
CA ARG A 619 -3.01 17.57 -0.01
C ARG A 619 -1.53 17.31 -0.23
N ALA A 620 -0.77 18.37 -0.46
CA ALA A 620 0.68 18.28 -0.37
C ALA A 620 1.04 17.78 1.03
N VAL A 621 2.18 17.09 1.16
CA VAL A 621 2.84 16.98 2.45
C VAL A 621 3.18 18.41 2.87
N ILE A 622 2.29 19.03 3.63
CA ILE A 622 2.61 20.27 4.32
C ILE A 622 3.47 19.83 5.49
N GLU A 623 4.79 19.93 5.35
CA GLU A 623 5.64 20.12 6.53
C GLU A 623 5.26 21.45 7.15
N SER A 624 4.23 21.42 8.02
CA SER A 624 3.72 22.43 8.97
C SER A 624 2.21 22.69 8.88
N ALA A 625 1.45 22.09 9.79
CA ALA A 625 0.73 22.83 10.85
C ALA A 625 -0.37 21.96 11.47
N ARG A 626 -0.03 21.38 12.61
CA ARG A 626 -0.99 21.16 13.69
C ARG A 626 -1.65 22.51 14.03
N ARG A 627 -2.95 22.63 13.78
CA ARG A 627 -3.91 23.57 14.39
C ARG A 627 -5.29 22.91 14.28
N ASP A 628 -6.18 22.92 15.26
CA ASP A 628 -6.20 23.24 16.68
C ASP A 628 -7.50 22.55 17.16
N GLU A 629 -7.42 21.65 18.15
CA GLU A 629 -8.39 21.41 19.24
C GLU A 629 -8.06 20.11 20.01
N PRO A 630 -8.43 20.01 21.30
CA PRO A 630 -7.48 19.80 22.38
C PRO A 630 -7.21 18.31 22.64
N GLU A 631 -6.05 17.83 22.21
CA GLU A 631 -5.52 16.55 22.65
C GLU A 631 -4.54 16.74 23.80
N GLN A 632 -4.91 16.19 24.96
CA GLN A 632 -3.98 15.92 26.06
C GLN A 632 -2.95 14.88 25.59
N VAL A 633 -1.86 15.36 25.00
CA VAL A 633 -0.64 14.58 24.79
C VAL A 633 0.41 15.10 25.76
N ILE A 634 0.79 14.23 26.69
CA ILE A 634 1.99 14.41 27.52
C ILE A 634 3.18 14.14 26.61
N GLY A 635 3.57 15.15 25.83
CA GLY A 635 4.73 15.14 24.94
C GLY A 635 5.34 16.54 24.88
N ASN A 636 6.63 16.63 25.15
CA ASN A 636 7.43 17.82 25.43
C ASN A 636 7.19 19.02 24.50
N VAL A 637 6.26 19.91 24.88
CA VAL A 637 6.18 21.28 24.35
C VAL A 637 7.40 22.05 24.85
N ILE A 638 8.04 22.82 23.97
CA ILE A 638 9.11 23.75 24.34
C ILE A 638 8.60 24.61 25.50
N PRO A 639 9.21 24.57 26.70
CA PRO A 639 8.70 25.24 27.90
C PRO A 639 8.98 26.76 27.90
N LEU A 640 9.25 27.35 26.73
CA LEU A 640 9.57 28.76 26.57
C LEU A 640 8.62 29.42 25.59
N ARG A 641 8.25 30.68 25.88
CA ARG A 641 7.38 31.50 25.03
C ARG A 641 8.10 31.85 23.73
N ARG A 642 7.40 31.79 22.60
CA ARG A 642 7.92 32.26 21.31
C ARG A 642 7.91 33.79 21.27
N VAL A 643 8.99 34.38 20.78
CA VAL A 643 9.14 35.83 20.59
C VAL A 643 8.98 36.14 19.10
N THR A 644 8.13 37.11 18.78
CA THR A 644 7.89 37.60 17.42
C THR A 644 9.01 38.52 16.94
N ASP A 645 9.11 38.73 15.62
CA ASP A 645 10.10 39.65 15.05
C ASP A 645 9.92 41.09 15.54
N ASP A 646 8.67 41.54 15.73
CA ASP A 646 8.35 42.88 16.23
C ASP A 646 8.78 43.06 17.71
N GLU A 647 8.58 42.04 18.54
CA GLU A 647 9.01 42.05 19.95
C GLU A 647 10.54 42.06 20.06
N ARG A 648 11.23 41.30 19.21
CA ARG A 648 12.69 41.30 19.14
C ARG A 648 13.22 42.66 18.66
N ALA A 649 12.58 43.26 17.65
CA ALA A 649 12.91 44.62 17.20
C ALA A 649 12.67 45.69 18.28
N SER A 650 11.75 45.41 19.22
CA SER A 650 11.44 46.26 20.37
C SER A 650 12.36 46.02 21.58
N GLY A 651 13.34 45.12 21.49
CA GLY A 651 14.36 44.87 22.50
C GLY A 651 14.05 43.76 23.51
N VAL A 652 13.07 42.88 23.24
CA VAL A 652 12.81 41.70 24.08
C VAL A 652 13.98 40.70 23.95
N PRO A 653 14.62 40.28 25.06
CA PRO A 653 15.68 39.28 25.02
C PRO A 653 15.15 37.93 24.53
N ALA A 654 15.77 37.39 23.47
CA ALA A 654 15.38 36.11 22.89
C ALA A 654 16.60 35.26 22.52
N ILE A 655 16.43 33.95 22.56
CA ILE A 655 17.39 32.94 22.11
C ILE A 655 16.86 32.18 20.89
N PRO A 656 17.73 31.84 19.92
CA PRO A 656 17.33 31.09 18.74
C PRO A 656 17.03 29.61 19.09
N LEU A 657 16.00 29.07 18.43
CA LEU A 657 15.69 27.65 18.36
C LEU A 657 16.34 27.05 17.11
N VAL A 658 17.28 26.13 17.28
CA VAL A 658 18.11 25.59 16.20
C VAL A 658 17.79 24.11 15.99
N ASP A 659 17.53 23.74 14.73
CA ASP A 659 17.47 22.34 14.32
C ASP A 659 18.88 21.85 13.96
N LEU A 660 19.48 21.06 14.85
CA LEU A 660 20.82 20.50 14.67
C LEU A 660 20.92 19.56 13.46
N ARG A 661 19.81 19.03 12.94
CA ARG A 661 19.79 18.19 11.72
C ARG A 661 19.84 19.02 10.44
N MET A 662 19.32 20.26 10.45
CA MET A 662 19.25 21.13 9.26
C MET A 662 20.47 22.04 9.07
N ALA A 663 21.26 22.27 10.12
CA ALA A 663 22.41 23.16 10.05
C ALA A 663 23.65 22.46 9.45
N ALA A 664 23.71 22.38 8.13
CA ALA A 664 24.83 21.82 7.37
C ALA A 664 25.98 22.83 7.10
N GLY A 665 26.29 23.72 8.06
CA GLY A 665 27.36 24.72 7.99
C GLY A 665 28.23 24.73 9.26
N LYS A 666 29.40 25.39 9.22
CA LYS A 666 30.27 25.51 10.40
C LYS A 666 29.51 26.22 11.54
N PHE A 667 29.34 25.56 12.67
CA PHE A 667 28.64 26.11 13.84
C PHE A 667 29.49 27.07 14.70
N SER A 668 30.75 27.33 14.36
CA SER A 668 31.68 28.08 15.21
C SER A 668 31.46 29.60 15.24
N ASP A 669 30.52 30.17 14.49
CA ASP A 669 30.20 31.61 14.52
C ASP A 669 28.82 31.88 15.13
N VAL A 670 28.72 32.88 16.04
CA VAL A 670 27.46 33.28 16.68
C VAL A 670 26.39 33.69 15.64
N GLN A 671 26.81 34.33 14.54
CA GLN A 671 25.93 34.68 13.42
C GLN A 671 25.34 33.45 12.70
N ALA A 672 26.04 32.30 12.73
CA ALA A 672 25.55 31.06 12.11
C ALA A 672 24.33 30.49 12.87
N PHE A 673 24.31 30.59 14.20
CA PHE A 673 23.16 30.18 15.02
C PHE A 673 21.93 31.05 14.78
N GLU A 674 22.12 32.37 14.65
CA GLU A 674 21.02 33.29 14.38
C GLU A 674 20.45 33.08 12.98
N SER A 675 21.30 32.80 11.99
CA SER A 675 20.88 32.52 10.62
C SER A 675 20.20 31.15 10.42
N SER A 676 20.47 30.19 11.32
CA SER A 676 19.86 28.85 11.32
C SER A 676 18.69 28.73 12.29
N ALA A 677 18.29 29.84 12.92
CA ALA A 677 17.17 29.89 13.84
C ALA A 677 15.86 29.57 13.10
N THR A 678 15.20 28.48 13.50
CA THR A 678 13.85 28.14 13.04
C THR A 678 12.80 29.03 13.69
N GLN A 679 13.04 29.46 14.94
CA GLN A 679 12.18 30.31 15.77
C GLN A 679 13.02 31.05 16.82
N TRP A 680 12.43 32.04 17.49
CA TRP A 680 13.02 32.75 18.63
C TRP A 680 12.20 32.49 19.90
N LEU A 681 12.88 32.24 21.01
CA LEU A 681 12.29 31.91 22.30
C LEU A 681 12.70 32.94 23.35
N GLU A 682 11.81 33.27 24.27
CA GLU A 682 12.08 34.15 25.39
C GLU A 682 13.09 33.48 26.33
N LEU A 683 14.08 34.24 26.81
CA LEU A 683 15.01 33.72 27.83
C LEU A 683 14.24 33.40 29.12
N PRO A 684 14.54 32.28 29.79
CA PRO A 684 14.08 32.08 31.16
C PRO A 684 14.61 33.20 32.07
N ASP A 685 13.79 33.68 33.02
CA ASP A 685 14.14 34.78 33.93
C ASP A 685 15.42 34.53 34.75
N TRP A 686 15.77 33.26 34.97
CA TRP A 686 16.97 32.83 35.69
C TRP A 686 18.23 32.73 34.81
N VAL A 687 18.12 32.98 33.50
CA VAL A 687 19.25 32.98 32.55
C VAL A 687 19.57 34.41 32.15
N ALA A 688 20.81 34.86 32.43
CA ALA A 688 21.27 36.15 31.94
C ALA A 688 21.51 36.13 30.42
N PRO A 689 21.06 37.15 29.66
CA PRO A 689 21.31 37.23 28.22
C PRO A 689 22.82 37.26 27.93
N GLN A 690 23.30 36.29 27.15
CA GLN A 690 24.69 36.20 26.74
C GLN A 690 24.77 35.76 25.26
N PRO A 691 25.73 36.30 24.48
CA PRO A 691 25.94 35.84 23.11
C PRO A 691 26.24 34.35 23.04
N GLY A 692 25.66 33.66 22.04
CA GLY A 692 25.92 32.24 21.79
C GLY A 692 25.04 31.25 22.57
N LEU A 693 24.00 31.71 23.27
CA LEU A 693 22.97 30.82 23.82
C LEU A 693 21.97 30.38 22.74
N PHE A 694 21.55 29.12 22.74
CA PHE A 694 20.52 28.60 21.83
C PHE A 694 19.80 27.39 22.44
N VAL A 695 18.61 27.08 21.93
CA VAL A 695 17.82 25.91 22.30
C VAL A 695 17.81 24.91 21.15
N ALA A 696 17.97 23.63 21.46
CA ALA A 696 17.82 22.54 20.50
C ALA A 696 17.16 21.31 21.16
N GLN A 697 16.49 20.49 20.34
CA GLN A 697 15.95 19.22 20.80
C GLN A 697 17.04 18.15 20.73
N VAL A 698 17.19 17.37 21.81
CA VAL A 698 18.05 16.19 21.81
C VAL A 698 17.20 14.97 21.50
N ILE A 699 17.56 14.24 20.44
CA ILE A 699 16.90 12.99 20.04
C ILE A 699 17.96 11.90 19.99
N GLY A 700 17.67 10.76 20.60
CA GLY A 700 18.59 9.64 20.77
C GLY A 700 18.60 9.14 22.22
N GLU A 701 18.95 7.88 22.40
CA GLU A 701 18.91 7.19 23.70
C GLU A 701 20.31 7.05 24.34
N SER A 702 21.37 7.44 23.61
CA SER A 702 22.77 7.37 24.10
C SER A 702 23.09 8.26 25.29
N MET A 703 22.20 9.20 25.65
CA MET A 703 22.34 10.11 26.79
C MET A 703 21.15 10.05 27.78
N ASN A 704 20.28 9.05 27.67
CA ASN A 704 18.98 9.03 28.33
C ASN A 704 19.00 9.06 29.87
N ARG A 705 20.13 8.75 30.51
CA ARG A 705 20.28 8.89 31.97
C ARG A 705 20.32 10.36 32.40
N ARG A 706 20.85 11.24 31.54
CA ARG A 706 20.97 12.70 31.80
C ARG A 706 20.01 13.55 30.99
N ILE A 707 19.61 13.07 29.81
CA ILE A 707 18.78 13.80 28.85
C ILE A 707 17.75 12.83 28.31
N PRO A 708 16.51 12.83 28.83
CA PRO A 708 15.44 12.01 28.28
C PRO A 708 15.28 12.27 26.78
N ASN A 709 14.99 11.23 26.01
CA ASN A 709 14.84 11.36 24.56
C ASN A 709 13.71 12.35 24.20
N GLY A 710 13.98 13.26 23.26
CA GLY A 710 13.07 14.32 22.86
C GLY A 710 13.06 15.55 23.78
N SER A 711 13.99 15.66 24.73
CA SER A 711 14.11 16.83 25.63
C SER A 711 14.61 18.07 24.91
N TRP A 712 14.08 19.23 25.31
CA TRP A 712 14.60 20.54 24.89
C TRP A 712 15.72 20.95 25.82
N CYS A 713 16.89 21.29 25.28
CA CYS A 713 18.06 21.64 26.08
C CYS A 713 18.57 23.04 25.73
N LEU A 714 19.04 23.76 26.74
CA LEU A 714 19.72 25.04 26.58
C LEU A 714 21.22 24.79 26.43
N PHE A 715 21.81 25.36 25.38
CA PHE A 715 23.22 25.22 25.04
C PHE A 715 23.93 26.56 25.01
N ARG A 716 25.25 26.51 25.20
CA ARG A 716 26.18 27.61 24.96
C ARG A 716 27.17 27.21 23.89
N ALA A 717 27.20 27.96 22.80
CA ALA A 717 28.16 27.84 21.72
C ALA A 717 29.58 28.24 22.16
N ASN A 718 30.60 27.65 21.55
CA ASN A 718 32.02 27.97 21.77
C ASN A 718 32.40 28.05 23.26
N PRO A 719 32.20 26.96 24.03
CA PRO A 719 32.42 26.99 25.47
C PRO A 719 33.87 27.32 25.80
N GLY A 720 34.05 28.38 26.60
CA GLY A 720 35.33 28.76 27.20
C GLY A 720 35.65 27.93 28.45
N GLY A 721 36.94 27.75 28.74
CA GLY A 721 37.41 27.00 29.91
C GLY A 721 37.46 25.48 29.71
N THR A 722 37.53 24.73 30.82
CA THR A 722 37.61 23.27 30.78
C THR A 722 36.27 22.63 30.39
N ARG A 723 36.34 21.63 29.51
CA ARG A 723 35.20 20.82 29.03
C ARG A 723 35.11 19.47 29.74
N GLN A 724 36.08 19.17 30.61
CA GLN A 724 36.18 17.88 31.31
C GLN A 724 34.91 17.59 32.11
N GLY A 725 34.26 16.46 31.83
CA GLY A 725 33.05 15.99 32.50
C GLY A 725 31.76 16.70 32.08
N LYS A 726 31.82 17.66 31.15
CA LYS A 726 30.63 18.36 30.64
C LYS A 726 29.95 17.57 29.52
N VAL A 727 28.65 17.78 29.37
CA VAL A 727 27.91 17.31 28.19
C VAL A 727 28.15 18.31 27.07
N VAL A 728 28.64 17.83 25.93
CA VAL A 728 29.01 18.67 24.79
C VAL A 728 28.38 18.16 23.50
N ILE A 729 28.16 19.08 22.57
CA ILE A 729 27.91 18.77 21.16
C ILE A 729 29.27 18.79 20.46
N ALA A 730 29.62 17.67 19.85
CA ALA A 730 30.82 17.52 19.05
C ALA A 730 30.46 17.31 17.58
N GLU A 731 31.17 17.99 16.68
CA GLU A 731 31.13 17.78 15.23
C GLU A 731 32.34 16.95 14.82
N HIS A 732 32.13 15.94 13.96
CA HIS A 732 33.22 15.16 13.37
C HIS A 732 32.94 14.85 11.90
N ARG A 733 33.89 15.17 11.01
CA ARG A 733 33.70 15.03 9.55
C ARG A 733 33.71 13.59 9.02
N GLY A 734 34.26 12.63 9.78
CA GLY A 734 34.48 11.25 9.33
C GLY A 734 33.68 10.17 10.07
N ILE A 735 32.81 10.55 11.01
CA ILE A 735 32.03 9.59 11.82
C ILE A 735 30.57 10.09 11.82
N GLU A 736 29.66 9.30 11.27
CA GLU A 736 28.22 9.55 11.37
C GLU A 736 27.71 9.04 12.71
N ASP A 737 26.87 9.82 13.39
CA ASP A 737 26.22 9.39 14.62
C ASP A 737 25.25 8.23 14.31
N PRO A 738 25.40 7.04 14.93
CA PRO A 738 24.61 5.86 14.57
C PRO A 738 23.11 5.99 14.85
N GLU A 739 22.69 6.90 15.74
CA GLU A 739 21.29 7.09 16.10
C GLU A 739 20.59 8.11 15.20
N THR A 740 21.32 9.14 14.77
CA THR A 740 20.73 10.27 14.02
C THR A 740 21.14 10.33 12.56
N GLY A 741 22.15 9.57 12.13
CA GLY A 741 22.78 9.68 10.81
C GLY A 741 23.43 11.04 10.56
N GLY A 742 23.55 11.88 11.60
CA GLY A 742 24.04 13.25 11.52
C GLY A 742 25.54 13.37 11.82
N ARG A 743 26.12 14.55 11.54
CA ARG A 743 27.53 14.87 11.81
C ARG A 743 27.82 15.36 13.24
N TYR A 744 26.78 15.50 14.04
CA TYR A 744 26.86 15.98 15.43
C TYR A 744 26.47 14.85 16.38
N THR A 745 27.22 14.73 17.48
CA THR A 745 26.86 13.83 18.58
C THR A 745 26.91 14.55 19.92
N ILE A 746 26.02 14.18 20.83
CA ILE A 746 26.00 14.69 22.20
C ILE A 746 26.49 13.61 23.16
N LYS A 747 27.56 13.93 23.92
CA LYS A 747 28.25 12.98 24.80
C LYS A 747 28.91 13.69 25.98
N VAL A 748 29.28 12.93 27.02
CA VAL A 748 30.10 13.45 28.13
C VAL A 748 31.57 13.51 27.68
N TYR A 749 32.16 14.71 27.71
CA TYR A 749 33.52 14.94 27.27
C TYR A 749 34.56 14.58 28.33
N SER A 750 35.64 13.91 27.92
CA SER A 750 36.85 13.73 28.73
C SER A 750 38.10 13.80 27.86
N SER A 751 39.18 14.36 28.40
CA SER A 751 40.47 14.46 27.71
C SER A 751 41.64 14.13 28.64
N GLU A 752 42.63 13.42 28.10
CA GLU A 752 43.92 13.14 28.74
C GLU A 752 44.96 14.13 28.16
N LYS A 753 45.76 14.76 29.02
CA LYS A 753 46.76 15.76 28.64
C LYS A 753 48.16 15.30 29.03
N VAL A 754 49.12 15.43 28.11
CA VAL A 754 50.55 15.21 28.36
C VAL A 754 51.24 16.56 28.46
N VAL A 755 52.03 16.72 29.52
CA VAL A 755 52.90 17.88 29.71
C VAL A 755 54.25 17.58 29.04
N SER A 756 54.63 18.41 28.09
CA SER A 756 55.91 18.34 27.41
C SER A 756 57.02 18.87 28.34
N GLN A 757 58.26 18.45 28.12
CA GLN A 757 59.42 18.84 28.95
C GLN A 757 59.69 20.36 29.00
N ASP A 758 59.10 21.12 28.07
CA ASP A 758 59.16 22.58 27.97
C ASP A 758 58.03 23.32 28.73
N GLY A 759 57.20 22.60 29.49
CA GLY A 759 56.08 23.16 30.26
C GLY A 759 54.82 23.43 29.44
N THR A 760 54.80 23.11 28.15
CA THR A 760 53.57 23.16 27.33
C THR A 760 52.75 21.90 27.52
N TRP A 761 51.42 22.01 27.57
CA TRP A 761 50.52 20.85 27.68
C TRP A 761 49.81 20.61 26.34
N ARG A 762 49.55 19.35 26.01
CA ARG A 762 48.82 18.95 24.79
C ARG A 762 47.86 17.81 25.08
N HIS A 763 46.76 17.73 24.34
CA HIS A 763 45.81 16.61 24.44
C HIS A 763 46.41 15.35 23.79
N GLU A 764 46.39 14.23 24.50
CA GLU A 764 46.85 12.91 24.05
C GLU A 764 45.68 12.07 23.50
N ARG A 765 44.53 12.13 24.19
CA ARG A 765 43.32 11.39 23.86
C ARG A 765 42.08 12.19 24.24
N ILE A 766 41.05 12.17 23.40
CA ILE A 766 39.71 12.67 23.72
C ILE A 766 38.75 11.47 23.74
N THR A 767 37.88 11.40 24.73
CA THR A 767 36.85 10.36 24.84
C THR A 767 35.49 11.00 25.08
N LEU A 768 34.56 10.72 24.16
CA LEU A 768 33.16 11.09 24.23
C LEU A 768 32.35 9.89 24.74
N ARG A 769 31.93 9.94 26.00
CA ARG A 769 31.25 8.82 26.67
C ARG A 769 29.73 8.97 26.56
N PRO A 770 29.01 7.90 26.19
CA PRO A 770 27.56 7.85 26.36
C PRO A 770 27.20 7.83 27.84
N ASP A 771 26.00 8.28 28.17
CA ASP A 771 25.44 8.18 29.52
C ASP A 771 23.99 7.68 29.43
N SER A 772 23.86 6.39 29.18
CA SER A 772 22.59 5.71 28.94
C SER A 772 22.33 4.61 29.97
N SER A 773 21.06 4.35 30.25
CA SER A 773 20.58 3.15 30.95
C SER A 773 20.48 1.93 30.02
N HIS A 774 20.50 2.13 28.70
CA HIS A 774 20.50 1.04 27.72
C HIS A 774 21.93 0.52 27.46
N PRO A 775 22.10 -0.82 27.38
CA PRO A 775 23.36 -1.42 26.96
C PRO A 775 23.57 -1.25 25.44
N GLY A 776 24.83 -1.13 25.01
CA GLY A 776 25.20 -1.10 23.58
C GLY A 776 25.81 0.20 23.06
N TYR A 777 25.92 1.24 23.89
CA TYR A 777 26.62 2.46 23.52
C TYR A 777 28.09 2.42 23.97
N GLU A 778 29.01 2.46 23.02
CA GLU A 778 30.45 2.50 23.28
C GLU A 778 30.98 3.94 23.27
N PRO A 779 32.02 4.27 24.09
CA PRO A 779 32.69 5.56 24.02
C PRO A 779 33.37 5.78 22.66
N ILE A 780 33.22 6.97 22.10
CA ILE A 780 33.99 7.39 20.91
C ILE A 780 35.33 7.91 21.41
N VAL A 781 36.41 7.24 21.01
CA VAL A 781 37.79 7.60 21.38
C VAL A 781 38.49 8.20 20.16
N ILE A 782 39.02 9.41 20.32
CA ILE A 782 39.74 10.13 19.28
C ILE A 782 41.21 10.21 19.72
N GLU A 783 42.05 9.47 19.00
CA GLU A 783 43.50 9.38 19.23
C GLU A 783 44.28 10.19 18.19
N ARG A 784 45.51 10.60 18.52
CA ARG A 784 46.25 11.60 17.73
C ARG A 784 46.86 11.04 16.45
N ASN A 785 46.04 10.90 15.40
CA ASN A 785 46.42 10.71 13.99
C ASN A 785 45.68 11.73 13.08
N ALA A 786 45.62 11.51 11.75
CA ALA A 786 44.95 12.38 10.75
C ALA A 786 43.44 12.65 11.01
N GLU A 787 42.85 12.01 12.02
CA GLU A 787 41.45 12.16 12.46
C GLU A 787 41.20 13.40 13.32
N PHE A 788 42.24 14.11 13.79
CA PHE A 788 42.05 15.39 14.48
C PHE A 788 41.63 16.53 13.54
N ASP A 789 41.94 16.44 12.23
CA ASP A 789 41.55 17.43 11.23
C ASP A 789 40.06 17.29 10.88
N GLY A 790 39.21 17.84 11.74
CA GLY A 790 37.75 17.85 11.56
C GLY A 790 36.93 17.57 12.81
N PHE A 791 37.57 17.42 13.98
CA PHE A 791 36.89 17.34 15.27
C PHE A 791 36.78 18.71 15.93
N GLU A 792 35.56 19.15 16.23
CA GLU A 792 35.33 20.41 16.93
C GLU A 792 34.25 20.23 18.02
N ILE A 793 34.47 20.85 19.19
CA ILE A 793 33.42 20.99 20.19
C ILE A 793 32.69 22.29 19.92
N ILE A 794 31.42 22.15 19.55
CA ILE A 794 30.60 23.23 19.05
C ILE A 794 29.85 23.94 20.19
N ALA A 795 29.34 23.17 21.15
CA ALA A 795 28.56 23.70 22.25
C ALA A 795 28.69 22.86 23.52
N GLU A 796 28.45 23.48 24.67
CA GLU A 796 28.20 22.79 25.94
C GLU A 796 26.72 22.87 26.30
N MET A 797 26.16 21.79 26.85
CA MET A 797 24.82 21.81 27.41
C MET A 797 24.86 22.48 28.79
N LEU A 798 23.96 23.43 29.01
CA LEU A 798 23.78 24.10 30.30
C LEU A 798 22.76 23.37 31.16
N THR A 799 21.58 23.05 30.59
CA THR A 799 20.52 22.32 31.29
C THR A 799 19.51 21.72 30.30
N VAL A 800 18.77 20.72 30.78
CA VAL A 800 17.47 20.35 30.20
C VAL A 800 16.45 21.41 30.62
N LEU A 801 15.59 21.81 29.71
CA LEU A 801 14.48 22.73 29.98
C LEU A 801 13.28 21.90 30.40
N ASP A 802 13.00 21.88 31.69
CA ASP A 802 11.82 21.21 32.24
C ASP A 802 10.61 22.17 32.28
N ARG A 803 9.41 21.60 32.34
CA ARG A 803 8.19 22.35 32.67
C ARG A 803 8.10 22.44 34.19
N ASP A 804 8.24 23.63 34.76
CA ASP A 804 7.67 23.91 36.08
C ASP A 804 6.14 23.91 36.02
#